data_AF-A0A9E1USI2-F1
#
_entry.id   AF-A0A9E1USI2-F1
#
_cell.length_a   1.000
_cell.length_b   1.000
_cell.length_c   1.000
_cell.angle_alpha   90.00
_cell.angle_beta   90.00
_cell.angle_gamma   90.00
#
_symmetry.space_group_name_H-M   'P 1'
#
loop_
_entity.id
_entity.type
_entity.pdbx_description
1 polymer ?
#
loop_
_entity_poly.entity_id
_entity_poly.type
_entity_poly.pdbx_seq_one_letter_code
_entity_poly.pdbx_strand_id
1 'polypeptide(L)'
;GNVLFPTSVPARTLRTYWLYVAKDAATAAKTSGHTKLGSDIPSDQIFVPATERTDPRAYAALLGQAANLAKNASFEEGENMPAEWPGAAETGALRGVTYGLAAPGVFGKRCASMTVPHQDEASWVGWRQSVPVQPSRSYLFAAWLKAEDIQNGDVALHAHQRKADGSLSSERPYLSTGTRMSGTTGWALASGVTRTPADTGILQVHLTMKATGTIKHDGVLVAEVLSATVGRLQTRATTGTGLAAWSVNPIVKVFRDDLPPEVQAPVRLQLARNEQEALQLVVRSPQAVAGFRYELAVPKNRDGKELGVLEKGIVGYVPIDHPTSYYRSESPIWHRKYPRGRGNCDGWAGWWPDPIVPRQATDLAAGDCQPLWITFETSKGSPAGEYQGAVRLYEGDRLLKRVPVTVTVWDFELPDEHTLAAIYDIRFAGKSWNREGKTRQELREECMRFMAKRKLSGDRVRAQPKFTRDGDRIIADFTEYDKAMALYFDELKFPRAYAPGFFYLFGWAHLPKRILGEHPYEGVYPYEGADRSVLRPEYKRVYQECLRQYWNHMKEKGWADRLVLYISDEPHFSHEEVRQQMKAACDMIHEVDPEIPIYSSTWWHCPEWNGYIDVWGVGSYGCFPVEKMQARKAAGDRIWFTTDGQMCTDTPYCAIERLLPQYCFRYDVEAYEFWGIAWLTYDPYEYGWHSYVAQS
;
A
#
# COMPACT_ATOMS: atom_id res chain seq x y z
N GLY A 1 -10.09 1.82 -14.81
CA GLY A 1 -10.33 1.33 -16.19
C GLY A 1 -9.69 2.19 -17.27
N ASN A 2 -9.60 1.68 -18.51
CA ASN A 2 -9.19 2.45 -19.70
C ASN A 2 -10.43 3.10 -20.33
N VAL A 3 -10.34 4.37 -20.75
CA VAL A 3 -11.39 5.02 -21.55
C VAL A 3 -11.02 4.87 -23.03
N LEU A 4 -11.86 4.18 -23.79
CA LEU A 4 -11.69 3.97 -25.22
C LEU A 4 -12.82 4.68 -25.96
N PHE A 5 -12.46 5.45 -26.99
CA PHE A 5 -13.42 6.05 -27.91
C PHE A 5 -12.80 6.14 -29.31
N PRO A 6 -13.61 5.96 -30.36
CA PRO A 6 -13.13 6.14 -31.72
C PRO A 6 -12.75 7.59 -31.99
N THR A 7 -11.63 7.79 -32.67
CA THR A 7 -11.25 9.11 -33.17
C THR A 7 -10.33 9.02 -34.39
N SER A 8 -10.19 10.14 -35.08
CA SER A 8 -9.21 10.35 -36.16
C SER A 8 -8.24 11.44 -35.72
N VAL A 9 -6.93 11.14 -35.73
CA VAL A 9 -5.88 12.12 -35.41
C VAL A 9 -4.99 12.28 -36.64
N PRO A 10 -5.12 13.39 -37.40
CA PRO A 10 -4.26 13.64 -38.55
C PRO A 10 -2.78 13.66 -38.17
N ALA A 11 -1.91 13.25 -39.09
CA ALA A 11 -0.48 13.26 -38.86
C ALA A 11 0.02 14.66 -38.45
N ARG A 12 0.97 14.70 -37.51
CA ARG A 12 1.58 15.94 -36.98
C ARG A 12 0.59 16.91 -36.32
N THR A 13 -0.52 16.39 -35.75
CA THR A 13 -1.46 17.20 -34.98
C THR A 13 -1.51 16.77 -33.51
N LEU A 14 -1.71 17.74 -32.62
CA LEU A 14 -2.08 17.50 -31.23
C LEU A 14 -3.59 17.71 -31.10
N ARG A 15 -4.31 16.71 -30.59
CA ARG A 15 -5.75 16.83 -30.27
C ARG A 15 -5.96 16.64 -28.78
N THR A 16 -6.65 17.60 -28.16
CA THR A 16 -7.08 17.54 -26.76
C THR A 16 -8.54 17.14 -26.71
N TYR A 17 -8.86 16.11 -25.95
CA TYR A 17 -10.23 15.67 -25.72
C TYR A 17 -10.62 15.97 -24.28
N TRP A 18 -11.83 16.48 -24.08
CA TRP A 18 -12.39 16.77 -22.76
C TRP A 18 -13.36 15.67 -22.40
N LEU A 19 -13.05 14.93 -21.32
CA LEU A 19 -13.95 13.95 -20.74
C LEU A 19 -14.72 14.61 -19.60
N TYR A 20 -16.04 14.71 -19.73
CA TYR A 20 -16.91 15.25 -18.69
C TYR A 20 -17.55 14.09 -17.92
N VAL A 21 -17.41 14.09 -16.61
CA VAL A 21 -18.05 13.11 -15.72
C VAL A 21 -19.33 13.72 -15.17
N ALA A 22 -20.45 12.99 -15.26
CA ALA A 22 -21.72 13.44 -14.69
C ALA A 22 -21.63 13.53 -13.16
N LYS A 23 -22.27 14.56 -12.57
CA LYS A 23 -22.24 14.84 -11.11
C LYS A 23 -22.63 13.62 -10.25
N ASP A 24 -23.49 12.75 -10.79
CA ASP A 24 -24.09 11.63 -10.06
C ASP A 24 -23.46 10.26 -10.37
N ALA A 25 -22.37 10.22 -11.16
CA ALA A 25 -21.71 8.96 -11.54
C ALA A 25 -21.07 8.19 -10.35
N ALA A 26 -21.00 8.81 -9.17
CA ALA A 26 -20.43 8.24 -7.95
C ALA A 26 -21.14 6.98 -7.43
N THR A 27 -22.36 6.67 -7.88
CA THR A 27 -23.09 5.46 -7.45
C THR A 27 -22.60 4.16 -8.11
N ALA A 28 -21.74 4.22 -9.13
CA ALA A 28 -21.48 3.08 -10.03
C ALA A 28 -20.32 2.14 -9.64
N ALA A 29 -19.41 2.52 -8.75
CA ALA A 29 -18.22 1.71 -8.45
C ALA A 29 -18.26 1.13 -7.02
N LYS A 30 -19.07 0.08 -6.82
CA LYS A 30 -18.83 -0.85 -5.70
C LYS A 30 -17.86 -1.92 -6.19
N THR A 31 -16.58 -1.75 -5.90
CA THR A 31 -15.59 -2.83 -6.03
C THR A 31 -15.80 -3.79 -4.86
N SER A 32 -16.46 -4.92 -5.12
CA SER A 32 -16.26 -6.11 -4.28
C SER A 32 -14.91 -6.73 -4.67
N GLY A 33 -14.32 -7.58 -3.82
CA GLY A 33 -13.02 -8.20 -4.07
C GLY A 33 -12.57 -9.03 -2.89
N HIS A 34 -11.46 -9.75 -3.04
CA HIS A 34 -10.80 -10.47 -1.94
C HIS A 34 -9.29 -10.22 -1.99
N THR A 35 -8.62 -10.34 -0.86
CA THR A 35 -7.17 -10.18 -0.78
C THR A 35 -6.49 -11.55 -0.82
N LYS A 36 -5.32 -11.64 -1.44
CA LYS A 36 -4.43 -12.82 -1.39
C LYS A 36 -2.97 -12.40 -1.28
N LEU A 37 -2.09 -13.33 -0.91
CA LEU A 37 -0.64 -13.11 -0.93
C LEU A 37 -0.12 -12.98 -2.38
N GLY A 38 0.75 -11.99 -2.59
CA GLY A 38 1.50 -11.74 -3.82
C GLY A 38 2.83 -12.49 -3.89
N SER A 39 3.41 -12.83 -2.75
CA SER A 39 4.63 -13.63 -2.59
C SER A 39 4.63 -14.39 -1.25
N ASP A 40 5.75 -15.03 -0.91
CA ASP A 40 5.95 -15.70 0.39
C ASP A 40 6.13 -14.70 1.54
N ILE A 41 6.27 -13.40 1.24
CA ILE A 41 6.34 -12.31 2.22
C ILE A 41 4.91 -12.04 2.74
N PRO A 42 4.63 -12.20 4.06
CA PRO A 42 3.28 -12.07 4.60
C PRO A 42 2.61 -10.70 4.42
N SER A 43 3.40 -9.63 4.29
CA SER A 43 2.94 -8.25 4.02
C SER A 43 2.66 -7.94 2.55
N ASP A 44 3.18 -8.75 1.62
CA ASP A 44 3.00 -8.53 0.17
C ASP A 44 1.61 -9.02 -0.27
N GLN A 45 0.64 -8.11 -0.20
CA GLN A 45 -0.77 -8.40 -0.44
C GLN A 45 -1.26 -7.80 -1.75
N ILE A 46 -2.12 -8.56 -2.44
CA ILE A 46 -2.76 -8.14 -3.68
C ILE A 46 -4.26 -8.12 -3.46
N PHE A 47 -4.87 -6.94 -3.55
CA PHE A 47 -6.33 -6.84 -3.67
C PHE A 47 -6.74 -7.35 -5.05
N VAL A 48 -7.55 -8.40 -5.07
CA VAL A 48 -8.14 -8.95 -6.29
C VAL A 48 -9.55 -8.38 -6.38
N PRO A 49 -9.76 -7.29 -7.15
CA PRO A 49 -11.10 -6.78 -7.35
C PRO A 49 -11.96 -7.86 -8.01
N ALA A 50 -13.18 -8.04 -7.52
CA ALA A 50 -14.25 -8.65 -8.28
C ALA A 50 -14.54 -7.69 -9.44
N THR A 51 -13.83 -7.94 -10.54
CA THR A 51 -13.84 -7.22 -11.83
C THR A 51 -14.77 -6.01 -11.87
N GLU A 52 -14.18 -4.80 -11.96
CA GLU A 52 -14.89 -3.63 -12.50
C GLU A 52 -15.57 -4.09 -13.80
N ARG A 53 -16.91 -4.20 -13.78
CA ARG A 53 -17.65 -4.70 -14.93
C ARG A 53 -17.52 -3.66 -16.03
N THR A 54 -16.77 -3.99 -17.08
CA THR A 54 -16.90 -3.28 -18.36
C THR A 54 -18.34 -3.45 -18.81
N ASP A 55 -19.07 -2.35 -19.05
CA ASP A 55 -20.44 -2.42 -19.54
C ASP A 55 -20.46 -3.10 -20.93
N PRO A 56 -21.07 -4.29 -21.06
CA PRO A 56 -21.16 -4.98 -22.35
C PRO A 56 -21.82 -4.11 -23.42
N ARG A 57 -22.80 -3.26 -23.06
CA ARG A 57 -23.47 -2.41 -24.06
C ARG A 57 -22.52 -1.37 -24.64
N ALA A 58 -21.71 -0.74 -23.80
CA ALA A 58 -20.67 0.20 -24.25
C ALA A 58 -19.61 -0.50 -25.11
N TYR A 59 -19.22 -1.73 -24.73
CA TYR A 59 -18.25 -2.52 -25.49
C TYR A 59 -18.79 -2.96 -26.86
N ALA A 60 -20.06 -3.32 -26.97
CA ALA A 60 -20.70 -3.72 -28.23
C ALA A 60 -20.56 -2.65 -29.33
N ALA A 61 -20.56 -1.37 -28.95
CA ALA A 61 -20.36 -0.25 -29.87
C ALA A 61 -18.97 -0.22 -30.52
N LEU A 62 -17.98 -0.94 -29.98
CA LEU A 62 -16.64 -1.07 -30.54
C LEU A 62 -16.55 -2.22 -31.55
N LEU A 63 -17.32 -3.30 -31.35
CA LEU A 63 -17.20 -4.53 -32.13
C LEU A 63 -17.54 -4.35 -33.61
N GLY A 64 -18.56 -3.54 -33.90
CA GLY A 64 -19.02 -3.27 -35.27
C GLY A 64 -18.29 -2.13 -35.98
N GLN A 65 -17.25 -1.53 -35.36
CA GLN A 65 -16.53 -0.43 -35.99
C GLN A 65 -15.53 -0.92 -37.02
N ALA A 66 -15.28 -0.13 -38.07
CA ALA A 66 -14.24 -0.39 -39.05
C ALA A 66 -12.82 -0.48 -38.46
N ALA A 67 -12.62 0.06 -37.25
CA ALA A 67 -11.38 -0.05 -36.50
C ALA A 67 -11.14 -1.45 -35.91
N ASN A 68 -12.18 -2.27 -35.75
CA ASN A 68 -12.02 -3.65 -35.33
C ASN A 68 -11.57 -4.48 -36.53
N LEU A 69 -10.35 -4.97 -36.45
CA LEU A 69 -9.70 -5.77 -37.47
C LEU A 69 -10.03 -7.26 -37.34
N ALA A 70 -10.65 -7.68 -36.24
CA ALA A 70 -11.12 -9.05 -36.07
C ALA A 70 -12.39 -9.28 -36.92
N LYS A 71 -12.44 -10.40 -37.63
CA LYS A 71 -13.62 -10.82 -38.39
C LYS A 71 -14.51 -11.72 -37.56
N ASN A 72 -15.82 -11.69 -37.84
CA ASN A 72 -16.83 -12.45 -37.10
C ASN A 72 -16.65 -12.31 -35.57
N ALA A 73 -16.44 -11.08 -35.12
CA ALA A 73 -16.02 -10.76 -33.76
C ALA A 73 -17.01 -11.22 -32.68
N SER A 74 -18.29 -11.29 -33.00
CA SER A 74 -19.37 -11.75 -32.10
C SER A 74 -19.83 -13.18 -32.38
N PHE A 75 -19.13 -13.92 -33.26
CA PHE A 75 -19.45 -15.32 -33.61
C PHE A 75 -20.88 -15.57 -34.10
N GLU A 76 -21.48 -14.55 -34.73
CA GLU A 76 -22.83 -14.64 -35.29
C GLU A 76 -22.85 -15.22 -36.71
N GLU A 77 -21.69 -15.38 -37.36
CA GLU A 77 -21.55 -15.99 -38.68
C GLU A 77 -21.04 -17.44 -38.59
N GLY A 78 -21.57 -18.32 -39.45
CA GLY A 78 -21.26 -19.76 -39.48
C GLY A 78 -22.46 -20.64 -39.12
N GLU A 79 -22.45 -21.89 -39.61
CA GLU A 79 -23.50 -22.88 -39.36
C GLU A 79 -23.25 -23.63 -38.04
N ASN A 80 -22.38 -24.64 -38.08
CA ASN A 80 -22.00 -25.45 -36.90
C ASN A 80 -20.71 -24.97 -36.24
N MET A 81 -19.87 -24.26 -36.98
CA MET A 81 -18.59 -23.73 -36.56
C MET A 81 -18.54 -22.22 -36.84
N PRO A 82 -17.86 -21.42 -36.02
CA PRO A 82 -17.72 -19.99 -36.28
C PRO A 82 -16.92 -19.74 -37.57
N ALA A 83 -17.48 -18.96 -38.50
CA ALA A 83 -16.77 -18.53 -39.70
C ALA A 83 -15.52 -17.70 -39.32
N GLU A 84 -14.46 -17.74 -40.14
CA GLU A 84 -13.20 -17.00 -39.94
C GLU A 84 -12.40 -17.36 -38.65
N TRP A 85 -12.85 -18.37 -37.90
CA TRP A 85 -12.22 -18.86 -36.68
C TRP A 85 -11.99 -20.38 -36.78
N PRO A 86 -10.98 -20.83 -37.53
CA PRO A 86 -10.65 -22.25 -37.58
C PRO A 86 -10.18 -22.74 -36.19
N GLY A 87 -10.80 -23.81 -35.70
CA GLY A 87 -10.32 -24.53 -34.52
C GLY A 87 -9.08 -25.35 -34.87
N ALA A 88 -8.05 -25.34 -34.01
CA ALA A 88 -6.85 -26.16 -34.20
C ALA A 88 -6.05 -26.36 -32.90
N ALA A 89 -5.18 -27.38 -32.90
CA ALA A 89 -4.13 -27.59 -31.91
C ALA A 89 -2.76 -27.15 -32.46
N GLU A 90 -1.81 -26.76 -31.60
CA GLU A 90 -0.46 -26.39 -32.06
C GLU A 90 0.34 -27.56 -32.64
N THR A 91 0.08 -28.79 -32.16
CA THR A 91 0.81 -30.01 -32.54
C THR A 91 0.01 -30.97 -33.43
N GLY A 92 -1.14 -30.53 -33.97
CA GLY A 92 -2.07 -31.38 -34.75
C GLY A 92 -3.27 -31.87 -33.91
N ALA A 93 -4.37 -32.23 -34.59
CA ALA A 93 -5.68 -32.46 -33.97
C ALA A 93 -5.62 -33.44 -32.78
N LEU A 94 -5.94 -32.95 -31.58
CA LEU A 94 -6.12 -33.79 -30.41
C LEU A 94 -7.44 -34.56 -30.54
N ARG A 95 -7.39 -35.88 -30.28
CA ARG A 95 -8.60 -36.71 -30.20
C ARG A 95 -9.39 -36.28 -28.96
N GLY A 96 -10.68 -35.96 -29.13
CA GLY A 96 -11.60 -35.70 -28.00
C GLY A 96 -12.04 -34.24 -27.82
N VAL A 97 -11.38 -33.27 -28.45
CA VAL A 97 -11.74 -31.85 -28.33
C VAL A 97 -12.99 -31.55 -29.17
N THR A 98 -14.01 -31.00 -28.52
CA THR A 98 -15.26 -30.58 -29.20
C THR A 98 -15.23 -29.09 -29.45
N TYR A 99 -15.41 -28.69 -30.71
CA TYR A 99 -15.53 -27.29 -31.13
C TYR A 99 -16.94 -27.01 -31.64
N GLY A 100 -17.46 -25.81 -31.40
CA GLY A 100 -18.74 -25.41 -31.96
C GLY A 100 -19.22 -24.03 -31.52
N LEU A 101 -20.50 -23.79 -31.74
CA LEU A 101 -21.22 -22.60 -31.27
C LEU A 101 -22.13 -22.95 -30.08
N ALA A 102 -22.23 -22.05 -29.11
CA ALA A 102 -23.10 -22.19 -27.94
C ALA A 102 -23.98 -20.94 -27.75
N ALA A 103 -25.04 -21.07 -26.94
CA ALA A 103 -25.94 -19.97 -26.59
C ALA A 103 -26.20 -19.92 -25.06
N PRO A 104 -26.53 -18.74 -24.49
CA PRO A 104 -26.56 -17.43 -25.14
C PRO A 104 -25.16 -16.78 -25.25
N GLY A 105 -24.95 -15.99 -26.30
CA GLY A 105 -23.82 -15.07 -26.41
C GLY A 105 -24.01 -13.80 -25.56
N VAL A 106 -22.95 -13.01 -25.45
CA VAL A 106 -22.95 -11.67 -24.82
C VAL A 106 -23.38 -10.60 -25.83
N PHE A 107 -22.94 -10.70 -27.09
CA PHE A 107 -23.15 -9.69 -28.14
C PHE A 107 -24.10 -10.12 -29.25
N GLY A 108 -24.89 -11.15 -28.98
CA GLY A 108 -25.81 -11.72 -29.96
C GLY A 108 -26.47 -12.98 -29.42
N LYS A 109 -26.84 -13.89 -30.34
CA LYS A 109 -27.53 -15.15 -29.99
C LYS A 109 -26.54 -16.26 -29.66
N ARG A 110 -25.31 -16.19 -30.18
CA ARG A 110 -24.33 -17.29 -30.16
C ARG A 110 -22.96 -16.81 -29.67
N CYS A 111 -22.11 -17.76 -29.34
CA CYS A 111 -20.70 -17.57 -28.97
C CYS A 111 -19.89 -18.79 -29.40
N ALA A 112 -18.57 -18.64 -29.55
CA ALA A 112 -17.69 -19.78 -29.82
C ALA A 112 -17.46 -20.61 -28.54
N SER A 113 -17.50 -21.94 -28.64
CA SER A 113 -17.33 -22.84 -27.51
C SER A 113 -16.38 -23.98 -27.84
N MET A 114 -15.50 -24.30 -26.89
CA MET A 114 -14.60 -25.44 -26.98
C MET A 114 -14.59 -26.21 -25.67
N THR A 115 -14.57 -27.54 -25.77
CA THR A 115 -14.51 -28.46 -24.64
C THR A 115 -13.35 -29.43 -24.79
N VAL A 116 -12.52 -29.52 -23.76
CA VAL A 116 -11.43 -30.50 -23.64
C VAL A 116 -11.77 -31.44 -22.48
N PRO A 117 -11.97 -32.74 -22.73
CA PRO A 117 -12.25 -33.72 -21.68
C PRO A 117 -11.17 -33.75 -20.57
N HIS A 118 -11.57 -33.96 -19.31
CA HIS A 118 -10.65 -34.02 -18.16
C HIS A 118 -9.67 -35.20 -18.19
N GLN A 119 -10.01 -36.23 -18.94
CA GLN A 119 -9.19 -37.43 -19.13
C GLN A 119 -8.05 -37.23 -20.14
N ASP A 120 -8.02 -36.10 -20.85
CA ASP A 120 -6.98 -35.78 -21.83
C ASP A 120 -5.89 -34.91 -21.19
N GLU A 121 -4.67 -34.95 -21.75
CA GLU A 121 -3.58 -34.08 -21.31
C GLU A 121 -3.81 -32.61 -21.73
N ALA A 122 -3.45 -31.68 -20.84
CA ALA A 122 -3.52 -30.25 -21.11
C ALA A 122 -2.55 -29.85 -22.25
N SER A 123 -3.12 -29.41 -23.38
CA SER A 123 -2.38 -29.00 -24.57
C SER A 123 -3.00 -27.75 -25.19
N TRP A 124 -2.21 -27.00 -25.98
CA TRP A 124 -2.61 -25.71 -26.55
C TRP A 124 -3.58 -25.90 -27.73
N VAL A 125 -4.87 -25.79 -27.42
CA VAL A 125 -5.97 -25.93 -28.39
C VAL A 125 -6.91 -24.73 -28.35
N GLY A 126 -7.50 -24.40 -29.50
CA GLY A 126 -8.48 -23.32 -29.56
C GLY A 126 -8.65 -22.71 -30.93
N TRP A 127 -9.27 -21.52 -30.94
CA TRP A 127 -9.54 -20.74 -32.14
C TRP A 127 -8.40 -19.78 -32.42
N ARG A 128 -8.07 -19.59 -33.69
CA ARG A 128 -7.02 -18.64 -34.09
C ARG A 128 -7.49 -17.78 -35.26
N GLN A 129 -7.13 -16.50 -35.23
CA GLN A 129 -7.33 -15.61 -36.36
C GLN A 129 -6.10 -14.73 -36.53
N SER A 130 -5.54 -14.72 -37.74
CA SER A 130 -4.42 -13.86 -38.11
C SER A 130 -4.94 -12.52 -38.60
N VAL A 131 -4.58 -11.44 -37.91
CA VAL A 131 -5.00 -10.08 -38.24
C VAL A 131 -3.81 -9.30 -38.78
N PRO A 132 -3.90 -8.68 -39.98
CA PRO A 132 -2.85 -7.80 -40.49
C PRO A 132 -2.67 -6.58 -39.58
N VAL A 133 -1.42 -6.28 -39.22
CA VAL A 133 -1.05 -5.12 -38.39
C VAL A 133 0.15 -4.39 -38.99
N GLN A 134 0.34 -3.14 -38.60
CA GLN A 134 1.47 -2.34 -39.02
C GLN A 134 2.61 -2.42 -38.00
N PRO A 135 3.87 -2.51 -38.44
CA PRO A 135 5.02 -2.45 -37.55
C PRO A 135 5.07 -1.18 -36.69
N SER A 136 5.63 -1.28 -35.48
CA SER A 136 5.82 -0.15 -34.56
C SER A 136 4.55 0.64 -34.19
N ARG A 137 3.36 0.04 -34.30
CA ARG A 137 2.09 0.59 -33.82
C ARG A 137 1.62 -0.08 -32.54
N SER A 138 0.68 0.54 -31.85
CA SER A 138 0.08 -0.02 -30.64
C SER A 138 -1.29 -0.60 -30.96
N TYR A 139 -1.57 -1.79 -30.44
CA TYR A 139 -2.84 -2.49 -30.65
C TYR A 139 -3.43 -2.95 -29.33
N LEU A 140 -4.74 -2.74 -29.18
CA LEU A 140 -5.57 -3.39 -28.17
C LEU A 140 -6.07 -4.71 -28.74
N PHE A 141 -5.89 -5.79 -28.00
CA PHE A 141 -6.51 -7.08 -28.27
C PHE A 141 -7.33 -7.51 -27.06
N ALA A 142 -8.59 -7.91 -27.28
CA ALA A 142 -9.52 -8.23 -26.21
C ALA A 142 -10.56 -9.27 -26.66
N ALA A 143 -11.11 -10.01 -25.69
CA ALA A 143 -12.21 -10.96 -25.89
C ALA A 143 -12.94 -11.15 -24.56
N TRP A 144 -14.22 -11.52 -24.62
CA TRP A 144 -15.00 -11.98 -23.48
C TRP A 144 -14.88 -13.49 -23.34
N LEU A 145 -14.65 -13.96 -22.11
CA LEU A 145 -14.44 -15.37 -21.80
C LEU A 145 -15.40 -15.81 -20.70
N LYS A 146 -15.86 -17.06 -20.78
CA LYS A 146 -16.64 -17.72 -19.72
C LYS A 146 -16.14 -19.15 -19.54
N ALA A 147 -15.69 -19.47 -18.33
CA ALA A 147 -15.19 -20.80 -17.97
C ALA A 147 -16.31 -21.67 -17.36
N GLU A 148 -16.34 -22.93 -17.75
CA GLU A 148 -17.23 -23.97 -17.22
C GLU A 148 -16.36 -25.19 -16.87
N ASP A 149 -16.18 -25.43 -15.56
CA ASP A 149 -15.39 -26.53 -15.00
C ASP A 149 -13.94 -26.62 -15.53
N ILE A 150 -13.19 -25.51 -15.53
CA ILE A 150 -11.79 -25.52 -15.95
C ILE A 150 -10.89 -26.15 -14.86
N GLN A 151 -10.13 -27.18 -15.24
CA GLN A 151 -9.19 -27.93 -14.38
C GLN A 151 -7.84 -28.15 -15.07
N ASN A 152 -6.83 -28.59 -14.31
CA ASN A 152 -5.49 -28.93 -14.82
C ASN A 152 -4.79 -27.79 -15.57
N GLY A 153 -5.08 -26.54 -15.19
CA GLY A 153 -4.51 -25.33 -15.78
C GLY A 153 -5.40 -24.11 -15.56
N ASP A 154 -5.06 -23.02 -16.25
CA ASP A 154 -5.86 -21.80 -16.34
C ASP A 154 -6.01 -21.35 -17.79
N VAL A 155 -7.00 -20.48 -18.04
CA VAL A 155 -7.29 -19.90 -19.36
C VAL A 155 -7.09 -18.40 -19.33
N ALA A 156 -6.40 -17.88 -20.34
CA ALA A 156 -6.26 -16.45 -20.60
C ALA A 156 -6.42 -16.15 -22.10
N LEU A 157 -6.55 -14.88 -22.46
CA LEU A 157 -6.45 -14.45 -23.86
C LEU A 157 -4.98 -14.36 -24.27
N HIS A 158 -4.62 -15.00 -25.38
CA HIS A 158 -3.26 -15.05 -25.92
C HIS A 158 -3.18 -14.41 -27.32
N ALA A 159 -1.99 -13.97 -27.72
CA ALA A 159 -1.71 -13.54 -29.08
C ALA A 159 -0.26 -13.77 -29.47
N HIS A 160 0.01 -14.07 -30.75
CA HIS A 160 1.37 -14.21 -31.28
C HIS A 160 1.68 -13.06 -32.24
N GLN A 161 2.87 -12.48 -32.10
CA GLN A 161 3.40 -11.48 -33.01
C GLN A 161 4.21 -12.18 -34.09
N ARG A 162 3.80 -12.01 -35.35
CA ARG A 162 4.36 -12.68 -36.51
C ARG A 162 4.80 -11.68 -37.57
N LYS A 163 5.84 -12.05 -38.31
CA LYS A 163 6.25 -11.33 -39.51
C LYS A 163 5.23 -11.52 -40.63
N ALA A 164 5.35 -10.74 -41.70
CA ALA A 164 4.47 -10.84 -42.86
C ALA A 164 4.50 -12.22 -43.54
N ASP A 165 5.60 -12.97 -43.40
CA ASP A 165 5.75 -14.35 -43.92
C ASP A 165 5.13 -15.42 -42.99
N GLY A 166 4.56 -15.01 -41.85
CA GLY A 166 3.95 -15.90 -40.86
C GLY A 166 4.91 -16.50 -39.83
N SER A 167 6.23 -16.30 -39.95
CA SER A 167 7.21 -16.67 -38.93
C SER A 167 7.05 -15.79 -37.68
N LEU A 168 7.54 -16.26 -36.53
CA LEU A 168 7.48 -15.50 -35.29
C LEU A 168 8.37 -14.25 -35.36
N SER A 169 7.91 -13.15 -34.76
CA SER A 169 8.74 -11.94 -34.59
C SER A 169 9.98 -12.24 -33.77
N SER A 170 11.08 -11.54 -34.07
CA SER A 170 12.34 -11.68 -33.32
C SER A 170 12.25 -11.18 -31.88
N GLU A 171 11.27 -10.33 -31.56
CA GLU A 171 11.13 -9.70 -30.25
C GLU A 171 9.75 -9.97 -29.64
N ARG A 172 9.73 -10.62 -28.47
CA ARG A 172 8.49 -10.92 -27.72
C ARG A 172 7.39 -11.56 -28.59
N PRO A 173 7.65 -12.72 -29.19
CA PRO A 173 6.72 -13.36 -30.13
C PRO A 173 5.39 -13.80 -29.50
N TYR A 174 5.33 -13.94 -28.17
CA TYR A 174 4.17 -14.43 -27.44
C TYR A 174 3.63 -13.37 -26.47
N LEU A 175 2.32 -13.20 -26.47
CA LEU A 175 1.58 -12.27 -25.61
C LEU A 175 0.50 -13.04 -24.84
N SER A 176 0.28 -12.62 -23.60
CA SER A 176 -0.81 -13.10 -22.76
C SER A 176 -1.42 -11.90 -22.04
N THR A 177 -2.74 -11.90 -21.90
CA THR A 177 -3.41 -11.01 -20.95
C THR A 177 -3.17 -11.49 -19.52
N GLY A 178 -3.31 -10.58 -18.55
CA GLY A 178 -3.12 -10.90 -17.13
C GLY A 178 -4.34 -11.59 -16.47
N THR A 179 -5.51 -11.56 -17.11
CA THR A 179 -6.73 -12.19 -16.60
C THR A 179 -6.68 -13.70 -16.84
N ARG A 180 -6.60 -14.48 -15.76
CA ARG A 180 -6.62 -15.95 -15.78
C ARG A 180 -7.92 -16.49 -15.18
N MET A 181 -8.47 -17.54 -15.78
CA MET A 181 -9.71 -18.20 -15.36
C MET A 181 -9.47 -19.68 -15.06
N SER A 182 -10.00 -20.15 -13.94
CA SER A 182 -10.09 -21.57 -13.57
C SER A 182 -11.46 -21.86 -12.94
N GLY A 183 -11.85 -23.13 -12.85
CA GLY A 183 -13.16 -23.54 -12.36
C GLY A 183 -14.30 -23.03 -13.24
N THR A 184 -15.42 -22.63 -12.61
CA THR A 184 -16.59 -22.08 -13.30
C THR A 184 -16.75 -20.59 -13.02
N THR A 185 -16.85 -19.78 -14.07
CA THR A 185 -16.94 -18.32 -13.98
C THR A 185 -18.06 -17.75 -14.85
N GLY A 186 -18.50 -16.53 -14.52
CA GLY A 186 -19.32 -15.72 -15.42
C GLY A 186 -18.51 -15.12 -16.56
N TRP A 187 -19.19 -14.46 -17.50
CA TRP A 187 -18.54 -13.71 -18.58
C TRP A 187 -17.64 -12.60 -18.01
N ALA A 188 -16.38 -12.57 -18.43
CA ALA A 188 -15.45 -11.49 -18.10
C ALA A 188 -14.62 -11.07 -19.32
N LEU A 189 -14.23 -9.80 -19.36
CA LEU A 189 -13.36 -9.25 -20.40
C LEU A 189 -11.89 -9.56 -20.08
N ALA A 190 -11.19 -10.24 -20.98
CA ALA A 190 -9.72 -10.25 -21.02
C ALA A 190 -9.23 -9.27 -22.09
N SER A 191 -8.24 -8.45 -21.75
CA SER A 191 -7.67 -7.48 -22.69
C SER A 191 -6.20 -7.18 -22.42
N GLY A 192 -5.48 -6.79 -23.46
CA GLY A 192 -4.08 -6.36 -23.40
C GLY A 192 -3.76 -5.32 -24.47
N VAL A 193 -2.78 -4.47 -24.19
CA VAL A 193 -2.22 -3.54 -25.18
C VAL A 193 -0.78 -3.95 -25.46
N THR A 194 -0.43 -4.05 -26.74
CA THR A 194 0.95 -4.33 -27.19
C THR A 194 1.40 -3.28 -28.19
N ARG A 195 2.71 -3.01 -28.20
CA ARG A 195 3.35 -2.29 -29.31
C ARG A 195 4.07 -3.32 -30.17
N THR A 196 3.67 -3.42 -31.44
CA THR A 196 4.25 -4.37 -32.39
C THR A 196 5.71 -4.05 -32.68
N PRO A 197 6.62 -5.02 -32.65
CA PRO A 197 7.99 -4.89 -33.12
C PRO A 197 8.10 -4.38 -34.56
N ALA A 198 9.30 -3.94 -34.96
CA ALA A 198 9.56 -3.41 -36.29
C ALA A 198 9.43 -4.45 -37.42
N ASP A 199 9.53 -5.75 -37.10
CA ASP A 199 9.41 -6.85 -38.05
C ASP A 199 8.01 -7.50 -38.06
N THR A 200 7.09 -7.03 -37.21
CA THR A 200 5.75 -7.63 -37.05
C THR A 200 4.76 -7.06 -38.05
N GLY A 201 4.16 -7.93 -38.85
CA GLY A 201 3.10 -7.59 -39.82
C GLY A 201 1.77 -8.30 -39.55
N ILE A 202 1.75 -9.26 -38.63
CA ILE A 202 0.56 -10.05 -38.28
C ILE A 202 0.47 -10.18 -36.75
N LEU A 203 -0.71 -9.86 -36.21
CA LEU A 203 -1.09 -10.22 -34.84
C LEU A 203 -2.08 -11.38 -34.93
N GLN A 204 -1.63 -12.57 -34.54
CA GLN A 204 -2.49 -13.74 -34.49
C GLN A 204 -3.14 -13.80 -33.11
N VAL A 205 -4.46 -13.66 -33.03
CA VAL A 205 -5.20 -13.83 -31.77
C VAL A 205 -5.42 -15.31 -31.52
N HIS A 206 -5.18 -15.75 -30.28
CA HIS A 206 -5.35 -17.13 -29.83
C HIS A 206 -6.39 -17.15 -28.72
N LEU A 207 -7.56 -17.69 -29.06
CA LEU A 207 -8.63 -18.04 -28.12
C LEU A 207 -8.42 -19.50 -27.71
N THR A 208 -7.29 -19.73 -27.06
CA THR A 208 -6.77 -21.07 -26.74
C THR A 208 -6.70 -21.28 -25.25
N MET A 209 -6.66 -22.56 -24.85
CA MET A 209 -6.34 -22.93 -23.48
C MET A 209 -5.35 -24.08 -23.46
N LYS A 210 -4.57 -24.15 -22.37
CA LYS A 210 -3.79 -25.33 -21.97
C LYS A 210 -4.36 -25.85 -20.64
N ALA A 211 -5.61 -26.28 -20.69
CA ALA A 211 -6.39 -26.76 -19.57
C ALA A 211 -7.47 -27.72 -20.07
N THR A 212 -8.17 -28.35 -19.14
CA THR A 212 -9.34 -29.21 -19.42
C THR A 212 -10.61 -28.52 -18.92
N GLY A 213 -11.78 -28.88 -19.48
CA GLY A 213 -13.07 -28.24 -19.21
C GLY A 213 -13.66 -27.55 -20.44
N THR A 214 -14.62 -26.64 -20.23
CA THR A 214 -15.27 -25.88 -21.31
C THR A 214 -14.96 -24.39 -21.21
N ILE A 215 -14.59 -23.79 -22.34
CA ILE A 215 -14.40 -22.34 -22.48
C ILE A 215 -15.30 -21.79 -23.59
N LYS A 216 -15.94 -20.66 -23.31
CA LYS A 216 -16.73 -19.89 -24.28
C LYS A 216 -16.10 -18.53 -24.53
N HIS A 217 -16.13 -18.09 -25.78
CA HIS A 217 -15.56 -16.82 -26.23
C HIS A 217 -16.59 -16.00 -27.01
N ASP A 218 -16.61 -14.68 -26.76
CA ASP A 218 -17.44 -13.73 -27.50
C ASP A 218 -16.74 -12.36 -27.59
N GLY A 219 -17.17 -11.50 -28.51
CA GLY A 219 -16.76 -10.10 -28.62
C GLY A 219 -15.26 -9.89 -28.73
N VAL A 220 -14.65 -10.37 -29.82
CA VAL A 220 -13.23 -10.17 -30.11
C VAL A 220 -12.98 -8.77 -30.67
N LEU A 221 -12.07 -8.03 -30.05
CA LEU A 221 -11.61 -6.73 -30.53
C LEU A 221 -10.12 -6.78 -30.80
N VAL A 222 -9.71 -6.43 -32.02
CA VAL A 222 -8.32 -6.10 -32.36
C VAL A 222 -8.32 -4.74 -33.04
N ALA A 223 -7.80 -3.71 -32.39
CA ALA A 223 -7.84 -2.36 -32.94
C ALA A 223 -6.51 -1.63 -32.72
N GLU A 224 -6.07 -0.85 -33.70
CA GLU A 224 -4.97 0.11 -33.50
C GLU A 224 -5.42 1.15 -32.48
N VAL A 225 -4.56 1.42 -31.50
CA VAL A 225 -4.83 2.40 -30.44
C VAL A 225 -3.70 3.41 -30.37
N LEU A 226 -4.07 4.64 -30.05
CA LEU A 226 -3.13 5.71 -29.72
C LEU A 226 -3.17 5.92 -28.21
N SER A 227 -2.00 5.97 -27.57
CA SER A 227 -1.91 6.39 -26.17
C SER A 227 -2.12 7.90 -26.09
N ALA A 228 -3.08 8.34 -25.30
CA ALA A 228 -3.23 9.74 -24.91
C ALA A 228 -2.52 9.99 -23.58
N THR A 229 -1.94 11.18 -23.44
CA THR A 229 -1.47 11.66 -22.12
C THR A 229 -2.66 12.29 -21.41
N VAL A 230 -2.97 11.80 -20.21
CA VAL A 230 -4.02 12.39 -19.37
C VAL A 230 -3.59 13.80 -18.97
N GLY A 231 -4.39 14.79 -19.35
CA GLY A 231 -4.19 16.17 -18.93
C GLY A 231 -4.59 16.38 -17.46
N ARG A 232 -4.29 17.55 -16.93
CA ARG A 232 -4.74 17.93 -15.59
C ARG A 232 -6.27 17.91 -15.51
N LEU A 233 -6.84 17.40 -14.42
CA LEU A 233 -8.28 17.56 -14.16
C LEU A 233 -8.61 19.05 -14.08
N GLN A 234 -9.66 19.45 -14.79
CA GLN A 234 -10.16 20.82 -14.76
C GLN A 234 -11.57 20.82 -14.21
N THR A 235 -11.84 21.73 -13.29
CA THR A 235 -13.20 21.99 -12.84
C THR A 235 -13.88 22.99 -13.75
N ARG A 236 -15.21 22.88 -13.86
CA ARG A 236 -16.02 23.93 -14.48
C ARG A 236 -15.75 25.24 -13.74
N ALA A 237 -15.54 26.33 -14.48
CA ALA A 237 -15.30 27.64 -13.91
C ALA A 237 -16.35 27.94 -12.82
N THR A 238 -15.86 28.21 -11.61
CA THR A 238 -16.73 28.57 -10.48
C THR A 238 -17.45 29.87 -10.82
N THR A 239 -18.75 29.92 -10.54
CA THR A 239 -19.58 31.12 -10.79
C THR A 239 -19.29 32.27 -9.81
N GLY A 240 -18.50 32.03 -8.76
CA GLY A 240 -18.06 33.05 -7.80
C GLY A 240 -16.89 33.89 -8.33
N THR A 241 -16.89 35.18 -7.99
CA THR A 241 -15.91 36.16 -8.48
C THR A 241 -14.72 36.42 -7.54
N GLY A 242 -14.71 35.83 -6.33
CA GLY A 242 -13.71 36.12 -5.29
C GLY A 242 -13.09 34.89 -4.63
N LEU A 243 -12.14 35.12 -3.72
CA LEU A 243 -11.43 34.07 -2.98
C LEU A 243 -12.38 33.31 -2.02
N ALA A 244 -12.54 32.01 -2.27
CA ALA A 244 -13.24 31.09 -1.39
C ALA A 244 -12.29 30.58 -0.29
N ALA A 245 -12.85 30.35 0.90
CA ALA A 245 -12.13 29.75 2.01
C ALA A 245 -13.08 28.91 2.86
N TRP A 246 -12.76 27.64 3.11
CA TRP A 246 -13.60 26.73 3.88
C TRP A 246 -12.75 25.73 4.65
N SER A 247 -13.23 25.29 5.82
CA SER A 247 -12.59 24.23 6.58
C SER A 247 -12.91 22.87 5.97
N VAL A 248 -11.92 21.99 5.96
CA VAL A 248 -12.07 20.57 5.63
C VAL A 248 -11.56 19.77 6.83
N ASN A 249 -12.17 18.63 7.11
CA ASN A 249 -11.65 17.75 8.16
C ASN A 249 -10.17 17.40 7.85
N PRO A 250 -9.23 17.56 8.78
CA PRO A 250 -7.82 17.21 8.60
C PRO A 250 -7.56 15.79 8.06
N ILE A 251 -8.50 14.85 8.27
CA ILE A 251 -8.41 13.48 7.76
C ILE A 251 -8.59 13.36 6.24
N VAL A 252 -9.17 14.37 5.58
CA VAL A 252 -9.44 14.38 4.14
C VAL A 252 -8.28 15.02 3.39
N LYS A 253 -7.80 14.35 2.35
CA LYS A 253 -6.82 14.89 1.40
C LYS A 253 -7.52 15.86 0.46
N VAL A 254 -7.00 17.08 0.33
CA VAL A 254 -7.56 18.13 -0.52
C VAL A 254 -6.77 18.25 -1.81
N PHE A 255 -7.39 17.92 -2.93
CA PHE A 255 -6.78 18.01 -4.25
C PHE A 255 -6.96 19.39 -4.85
N ARG A 256 -6.08 19.76 -5.78
CA ARG A 256 -6.06 21.10 -6.40
C ARG A 256 -7.37 21.43 -7.12
N ASP A 257 -8.05 20.40 -7.62
CA ASP A 257 -9.31 20.44 -8.34
C ASP A 257 -10.55 20.28 -7.45
N ASP A 258 -10.41 20.16 -6.12
CA ASP A 258 -11.57 20.14 -5.24
C ASP A 258 -12.39 21.42 -5.36
N LEU A 259 -13.71 21.28 -5.15
CA LEU A 259 -14.64 22.39 -5.17
C LEU A 259 -15.04 22.79 -3.75
N PRO A 260 -15.24 24.10 -3.50
CA PRO A 260 -15.82 24.54 -2.23
C PRO A 260 -17.21 23.91 -2.04
N PRO A 261 -17.61 23.59 -0.81
CA PRO A 261 -18.96 23.12 -0.53
C PRO A 261 -19.99 24.20 -0.89
N GLU A 262 -21.20 23.77 -1.28
CA GLU A 262 -22.31 24.68 -1.58
C GLU A 262 -22.66 25.58 -0.37
N VAL A 263 -22.50 25.03 0.85
CA VAL A 263 -22.66 25.75 2.12
C VAL A 263 -21.34 25.75 2.89
N GLN A 264 -20.79 26.94 3.14
CA GLN A 264 -19.58 27.10 3.95
C GLN A 264 -19.97 27.18 5.42
N ALA A 265 -19.62 26.14 6.19
CA ALA A 265 -19.81 26.14 7.64
C ALA A 265 -18.80 27.10 8.33
N PRO A 266 -19.17 27.68 9.49
CA PRO A 266 -18.21 28.41 10.33
C PRO A 266 -17.05 27.51 10.75
N VAL A 267 -15.83 28.07 10.79
CA VAL A 267 -14.64 27.34 11.23
C VAL A 267 -14.67 27.19 12.75
N ARG A 268 -14.96 25.96 13.21
CA ARG A 268 -15.02 25.59 14.62
C ARG A 268 -14.17 24.36 14.88
N LEU A 269 -13.39 24.40 15.95
CA LEU A 269 -12.58 23.29 16.44
C LEU A 269 -12.84 23.06 17.92
N GLN A 270 -12.54 21.86 18.39
CA GLN A 270 -12.72 21.46 19.78
C GLN A 270 -11.53 20.61 20.21
N LEU A 271 -11.01 20.87 21.40
CA LEU A 271 -9.94 20.08 22.01
C LEU A 271 -10.05 20.12 23.54
N ALA A 272 -9.57 19.08 24.21
CA ALA A 272 -9.43 19.00 25.65
C ALA A 272 -8.20 19.78 26.13
N ARG A 273 -7.96 19.81 27.45
CA ARG A 273 -6.67 20.22 28.01
C ARG A 273 -5.63 19.12 27.73
N ASN A 274 -4.39 19.52 27.44
CA ASN A 274 -3.31 18.61 27.05
C ASN A 274 -3.56 17.87 25.72
N GLU A 275 -4.26 18.52 24.80
CA GLU A 275 -4.60 18.00 23.47
C GLU A 275 -4.06 18.92 22.37
N GLN A 276 -4.01 18.36 21.15
CA GLN A 276 -3.66 19.07 19.93
C GLN A 276 -4.76 18.82 18.90
N GLU A 277 -5.17 19.87 18.20
CA GLU A 277 -6.19 19.76 17.16
C GLU A 277 -5.81 20.63 15.96
N ALA A 278 -5.93 20.05 14.75
CA ALA A 278 -5.53 20.68 13.52
C ALA A 278 -6.69 21.35 12.78
N LEU A 279 -6.46 22.55 12.27
CA LEU A 279 -7.29 23.22 11.27
C LEU A 279 -6.65 23.02 9.90
N GLN A 280 -7.38 22.34 9.01
CA GLN A 280 -7.14 22.38 7.58
C GLN A 280 -8.10 23.37 6.92
N LEU A 281 -7.59 24.56 6.60
CA LEU A 281 -8.35 25.62 5.91
C LEU A 281 -7.95 25.66 4.43
N VAL A 282 -8.89 25.42 3.53
CA VAL A 282 -8.64 25.45 2.09
C VAL A 282 -8.94 26.83 1.55
N VAL A 283 -8.03 27.36 0.72
CA VAL A 283 -8.27 28.59 -0.06
C VAL A 283 -8.29 28.27 -1.54
N ARG A 284 -9.18 28.92 -2.29
CA ARG A 284 -9.31 28.78 -3.74
C ARG A 284 -9.70 30.11 -4.35
N SER A 285 -9.00 30.53 -5.40
CA SER A 285 -9.28 31.78 -6.11
C SER A 285 -9.59 31.50 -7.59
N PRO A 286 -10.60 32.15 -8.21
CA PRO A 286 -10.83 32.03 -9.65
C PRO A 286 -9.71 32.69 -10.48
N GLN A 287 -8.88 33.53 -9.86
CA GLN A 287 -7.72 34.19 -10.47
C GLN A 287 -6.43 33.82 -9.74
N ALA A 288 -5.31 33.88 -10.44
CA ALA A 288 -4.02 33.70 -9.80
C ALA A 288 -3.76 34.83 -8.79
N VAL A 289 -3.14 34.51 -7.66
CA VAL A 289 -2.79 35.47 -6.60
C VAL A 289 -1.30 35.30 -6.30
N ALA A 290 -0.49 36.22 -6.80
CA ALA A 290 0.95 36.22 -6.57
C ALA A 290 1.27 36.73 -5.15
N GLY A 291 2.24 36.11 -4.48
CA GLY A 291 2.62 36.49 -3.12
C GLY A 291 1.49 36.36 -2.11
N PHE A 292 0.61 35.38 -2.28
CA PHE A 292 -0.43 35.09 -1.30
C PHE A 292 0.22 34.74 0.05
N ARG A 293 -0.32 35.30 1.13
CA ARG A 293 0.10 34.96 2.49
C ARG A 293 -1.09 34.87 3.43
N TYR A 294 -0.93 34.10 4.50
CA TYR A 294 -1.88 34.11 5.60
C TYR A 294 -1.23 34.49 6.93
N GLU A 295 -2.01 35.14 7.77
CA GLU A 295 -1.65 35.45 9.16
C GLU A 295 -2.72 34.89 10.09
N LEU A 296 -2.29 34.36 11.23
CA LEU A 296 -3.18 33.91 12.29
C LEU A 296 -3.30 35.00 13.35
N ALA A 297 -4.49 35.58 13.48
CA ALA A 297 -4.88 36.26 14.71
C ALA A 297 -5.22 35.17 15.74
N VAL A 298 -4.26 34.91 16.63
CA VAL A 298 -4.32 33.81 17.61
C VAL A 298 -5.64 33.86 18.39
N PRO A 299 -6.38 32.74 18.50
CA PRO A 299 -7.60 32.70 19.28
C PRO A 299 -7.39 33.09 20.74
N LYS A 300 -8.24 34.00 21.25
CA LYS A 300 -8.21 34.47 22.64
C LYS A 300 -9.52 34.15 23.35
N ASN A 301 -9.44 33.77 24.62
CA ASN A 301 -10.63 33.64 25.45
C ASN A 301 -11.13 35.02 25.93
N ARG A 302 -12.24 35.03 26.68
CA ARG A 302 -12.84 36.26 27.24
C ARG A 302 -11.90 37.09 28.13
N ASP A 303 -10.91 36.44 28.76
CA ASP A 303 -9.93 37.05 29.66
C ASP A 303 -8.66 37.50 28.89
N GLY A 304 -8.67 37.40 27.56
CA GLY A 304 -7.55 37.78 26.69
C GLY A 304 -6.41 36.76 26.63
N LYS A 305 -6.56 35.59 27.25
CA LYS A 305 -5.56 34.51 27.20
C LYS A 305 -5.52 33.92 25.80
N GLU A 306 -4.32 33.88 25.22
CA GLU A 306 -4.07 33.27 23.91
C GLU A 306 -4.01 31.74 24.01
N LEU A 307 -4.54 31.08 22.98
CA LEU A 307 -4.40 29.63 22.77
C LEU A 307 -3.01 29.29 22.24
N GLY A 308 -2.48 28.12 22.60
CA GLY A 308 -1.21 27.63 22.06
C GLY A 308 -1.30 27.30 20.57
N VAL A 309 -0.20 27.50 19.85
CA VAL A 309 -0.06 27.16 18.43
C VAL A 309 1.19 26.31 18.26
N LEU A 310 0.99 25.05 17.92
CA LEU A 310 2.05 24.06 17.73
C LEU A 310 2.75 24.23 16.38
N GLU A 311 1.96 24.37 15.31
CA GLU A 311 2.44 24.26 13.94
C GLU A 311 1.61 25.15 13.02
N LYS A 312 2.28 25.75 12.03
CA LYS A 312 1.67 26.50 10.95
C LYS A 312 2.41 26.20 9.66
N GLY A 313 1.67 25.87 8.62
CA GLY A 313 2.25 25.56 7.33
C GLY A 313 1.26 25.68 6.18
N ILE A 314 1.72 25.24 5.03
CA ILE A 314 0.94 25.06 3.81
C ILE A 314 1.09 23.60 3.40
N VAL A 315 -0.01 22.95 3.02
CA VAL A 315 0.05 21.58 2.49
C VAL A 315 0.65 21.63 1.09
N GLY A 316 1.82 21.01 0.92
CA GLY A 316 2.50 20.85 -0.35
C GLY A 316 1.92 19.69 -1.15
N TYR A 317 2.24 19.66 -2.43
CA TYR A 317 1.83 18.59 -3.33
C TYR A 317 3.06 17.91 -3.92
N VAL A 318 3.15 16.60 -3.74
CA VAL A 318 4.21 15.77 -4.32
C VAL A 318 3.66 14.91 -5.45
N PRO A 319 4.44 14.65 -6.50
CA PRO A 319 4.02 13.74 -7.55
C PRO A 319 4.12 12.29 -7.08
N ILE A 320 3.20 11.47 -7.55
CA ILE A 320 3.22 10.01 -7.53
C ILE A 320 3.24 9.57 -9.00
N ASP A 321 4.27 8.83 -9.41
CA ASP A 321 4.46 8.45 -10.82
C ASP A 321 3.77 7.13 -11.19
N HIS A 322 3.49 6.29 -10.20
CA HIS A 322 2.78 5.03 -10.34
C HIS A 322 2.04 4.71 -9.04
N PRO A 323 0.82 4.13 -9.07
CA PRO A 323 0.10 3.79 -7.84
C PRO A 323 0.95 2.90 -6.92
N THR A 324 0.86 3.06 -5.61
CA THR A 324 1.71 2.31 -4.65
C THR A 324 1.39 0.81 -4.64
N SER A 325 2.44 -0.01 -4.56
CA SER A 325 2.42 -1.46 -4.38
C SER A 325 3.82 -1.98 -4.10
N TYR A 326 3.94 -3.22 -3.65
CA TYR A 326 5.17 -3.98 -3.83
C TYR A 326 5.35 -4.34 -5.31
N TYR A 327 6.54 -4.06 -5.84
CA TYR A 327 6.90 -4.33 -7.24
C TYR A 327 8.17 -5.16 -7.31
N ARG A 328 8.11 -6.28 -8.01
CA ARG A 328 9.29 -7.11 -8.33
C ARG A 328 9.88 -6.72 -9.68
N SER A 329 11.20 -6.67 -9.76
CA SER A 329 11.93 -6.46 -11.02
C SER A 329 13.09 -7.44 -11.18
N GLU A 330 13.04 -8.27 -12.21
CA GLU A 330 14.16 -9.13 -12.64
C GLU A 330 15.13 -8.46 -13.63
N SER A 331 14.92 -7.16 -13.92
CA SER A 331 15.83 -6.45 -14.82
C SER A 331 17.26 -6.39 -14.25
N PRO A 332 18.32 -6.35 -15.08
CA PRO A 332 19.70 -6.16 -14.62
C PRO A 332 19.89 -4.89 -13.77
N ILE A 333 20.84 -4.86 -12.84
CA ILE A 333 21.03 -3.74 -11.89
C ILE A 333 21.21 -2.37 -12.55
N TRP A 334 21.84 -2.34 -13.74
CA TRP A 334 22.10 -1.13 -14.51
C TRP A 334 20.89 -0.60 -15.30
N HIS A 335 19.77 -1.34 -15.32
CA HIS A 335 18.51 -0.83 -15.88
C HIS A 335 17.84 0.12 -14.90
N ARG A 336 17.23 1.20 -15.43
CA ARG A 336 16.26 1.98 -14.66
C ARG A 336 15.15 1.07 -14.17
N LYS A 337 15.00 0.99 -12.85
CA LYS A 337 13.92 0.29 -12.17
C LYS A 337 12.68 1.18 -12.19
N TYR A 338 11.57 0.63 -12.65
CA TYR A 338 10.27 1.28 -12.60
C TYR A 338 9.17 0.21 -12.54
N PRO A 339 8.03 0.48 -11.88
CA PRO A 339 6.90 -0.43 -11.83
C PRO A 339 6.38 -0.82 -13.22
N ARG A 340 6.08 -2.12 -13.41
CA ARG A 340 5.46 -2.64 -14.65
C ARG A 340 4.13 -3.35 -14.41
N GLY A 341 3.85 -3.72 -13.15
CA GLY A 341 2.59 -4.32 -12.74
C GLY A 341 1.50 -3.27 -12.58
N ARG A 342 0.26 -3.70 -12.37
CA ARG A 342 -0.77 -2.81 -11.84
C ARG A 342 -0.43 -2.51 -10.37
N GLY A 343 -0.73 -1.31 -9.89
CA GLY A 343 -0.65 -1.04 -8.47
C GLY A 343 -1.79 -1.70 -7.69
N ASN A 344 -1.61 -1.81 -6.38
CA ASN A 344 -2.50 -2.54 -5.47
C ASN A 344 -3.11 -1.64 -4.40
N CYS A 345 -3.30 -0.36 -4.71
CA CYS A 345 -4.04 0.59 -3.91
C CYS A 345 -5.16 1.23 -4.73
N ASP A 346 -6.04 1.97 -4.06
CA ASP A 346 -7.06 2.84 -4.65
C ASP A 346 -6.49 4.18 -5.14
N GLY A 347 -5.17 4.36 -5.04
CA GLY A 347 -4.42 5.52 -5.50
C GLY A 347 -4.26 5.63 -7.01
N TRP A 348 -3.67 6.74 -7.44
CA TRP A 348 -3.40 7.02 -8.86
C TRP A 348 -2.13 7.86 -9.03
N ALA A 349 -1.51 7.75 -10.21
CA ALA A 349 -0.40 8.62 -10.59
C ALA A 349 -0.90 10.07 -10.76
N GLY A 350 -0.28 11.03 -10.07
CA GLY A 350 -0.74 12.41 -10.04
C GLY A 350 -0.11 13.22 -8.91
N TRP A 351 -0.65 14.41 -8.66
CA TRP A 351 -0.21 15.28 -7.57
C TRP A 351 -1.02 14.98 -6.31
N TRP A 352 -0.32 14.63 -5.23
CA TRP A 352 -0.91 14.25 -3.94
C TRP A 352 -0.57 15.26 -2.84
N PRO A 353 -1.57 15.72 -2.06
CA PRO A 353 -1.35 16.61 -0.93
C PRO A 353 -0.79 15.82 0.26
N ASP A 354 0.45 16.10 0.67
CA ASP A 354 1.11 15.29 1.71
C ASP A 354 1.98 16.12 2.68
N PRO A 355 3.09 16.77 2.25
CA PRO A 355 3.97 17.43 3.21
C PRO A 355 3.34 18.70 3.79
N ILE A 356 3.47 18.90 5.10
CA ILE A 356 3.21 20.20 5.73
C ILE A 356 4.49 21.02 5.62
N VAL A 357 4.50 21.99 4.69
CA VAL A 357 5.65 22.87 4.48
C VAL A 357 5.58 24.02 5.50
N PRO A 358 6.61 24.25 6.34
CA PRO A 358 6.59 25.24 7.42
C PRO A 358 6.77 26.68 6.91
N ARG A 359 5.85 27.12 6.04
CA ARG A 359 5.78 28.47 5.46
C ARG A 359 4.35 28.98 5.48
N GLN A 360 4.18 30.30 5.44
CA GLN A 360 2.86 30.96 5.48
C GLN A 360 2.56 31.79 4.23
N ALA A 361 3.38 31.64 3.19
CA ALA A 361 3.24 32.33 1.92
C ALA A 361 3.50 31.38 0.74
N THR A 362 2.77 31.58 -0.34
CA THR A 362 2.92 30.87 -1.63
C THR A 362 2.17 31.63 -2.73
N ASP A 363 2.31 31.21 -3.98
CA ASP A 363 1.47 31.72 -5.07
C ASP A 363 0.24 30.84 -5.22
N LEU A 364 -0.95 31.43 -5.40
CA LEU A 364 -2.15 30.67 -5.74
C LEU A 364 -2.31 30.64 -7.26
N ALA A 365 -2.40 29.45 -7.84
CA ALA A 365 -2.84 29.30 -9.21
C ALA A 365 -4.36 29.50 -9.33
N ALA A 366 -4.80 30.04 -10.47
CA ALA A 366 -6.21 30.23 -10.76
C ALA A 366 -6.93 28.88 -10.77
N GLY A 367 -7.98 28.73 -9.96
CA GLY A 367 -8.74 27.50 -9.88
C GLY A 367 -7.97 26.35 -9.22
N ASP A 368 -7.03 26.64 -8.32
CA ASP A 368 -6.37 25.63 -7.50
C ASP A 368 -6.77 25.77 -6.04
N CYS A 369 -6.99 24.64 -5.38
CA CYS A 369 -7.08 24.58 -3.92
C CYS A 369 -5.68 24.59 -3.32
N GLN A 370 -5.47 25.46 -2.34
CA GLN A 370 -4.30 25.47 -1.50
C GLN A 370 -4.72 25.26 -0.04
N PRO A 371 -4.46 24.09 0.56
CA PRO A 371 -4.74 23.87 1.97
C PRO A 371 -3.69 24.55 2.84
N LEU A 372 -4.15 25.20 3.90
CA LEU A 372 -3.37 25.79 4.98
C LEU A 372 -3.52 24.89 6.20
N TRP A 373 -2.44 24.64 6.93
CA TRP A 373 -2.43 23.77 8.09
C TRP A 373 -2.04 24.54 9.34
N ILE A 374 -2.86 24.50 10.39
CA ILE A 374 -2.61 25.17 11.66
C ILE A 374 -2.97 24.20 12.79
N THR A 375 -2.01 23.80 13.61
CA THR A 375 -2.26 22.92 14.77
C THR A 375 -2.29 23.76 16.04
N PHE A 376 -3.43 23.76 16.73
CA PHE A 376 -3.58 24.37 18.05
C PHE A 376 -3.20 23.37 19.14
N GLU A 377 -2.70 23.87 20.27
CA GLU A 377 -2.37 23.03 21.43
C GLU A 377 -2.80 23.68 22.74
N THR A 378 -3.18 22.84 23.70
CA THR A 378 -3.44 23.21 25.09
C THR A 378 -2.44 22.51 26.01
N SER A 379 -2.09 23.16 27.12
CA SER A 379 -1.49 22.48 28.28
C SER A 379 -2.57 22.04 29.28
N LYS A 380 -2.20 21.18 30.24
CA LYS A 380 -3.02 20.76 31.39
C LYS A 380 -3.75 21.92 32.09
N GLY A 381 -3.06 23.03 32.32
CA GLY A 381 -3.62 24.21 32.98
C GLY A 381 -4.37 25.20 32.07
N SER A 382 -4.68 24.85 30.82
CA SER A 382 -5.36 25.77 29.90
C SER A 382 -6.78 26.07 30.37
N PRO A 383 -7.21 27.35 30.43
CA PRO A 383 -8.59 27.69 30.75
C PRO A 383 -9.58 27.02 29.78
N ALA A 384 -10.64 26.44 30.33
CA ALA A 384 -11.72 25.91 29.49
C ALA A 384 -12.59 27.07 28.94
N GLY A 385 -13.28 26.82 27.84
CA GLY A 385 -14.20 27.76 27.21
C GLY A 385 -13.87 28.08 25.75
N GLU A 386 -14.55 29.09 25.21
CA GLU A 386 -14.38 29.51 23.83
C GLU A 386 -13.21 30.50 23.67
N TYR A 387 -12.41 30.25 22.64
CA TYR A 387 -11.34 31.11 22.14
C TYR A 387 -11.72 31.59 20.74
N GLN A 388 -11.60 32.89 20.49
CA GLN A 388 -11.98 33.51 19.21
C GLN A 388 -10.78 34.17 18.54
N GLY A 389 -10.58 33.84 17.27
CA GLY A 389 -9.48 34.35 16.44
C GLY A 389 -9.90 34.49 14.98
N ALA A 390 -8.92 34.62 14.09
CA ALA A 390 -9.17 34.61 12.65
C ALA A 390 -7.93 34.25 11.84
N VAL A 391 -8.12 33.62 10.69
CA VAL A 391 -7.11 33.55 9.63
C VAL A 391 -7.34 34.71 8.67
N ARG A 392 -6.32 35.55 8.47
CA ARG A 392 -6.35 36.69 7.55
C ARG A 392 -5.58 36.32 6.30
N LEU A 393 -6.19 36.52 5.15
CA LEU A 393 -5.69 36.11 3.83
C LEU A 393 -5.35 37.36 3.01
N TYR A 394 -4.15 37.42 2.45
CA TYR A 394 -3.61 38.60 1.79
C TYR A 394 -3.05 38.31 0.40
N GLU A 395 -3.01 39.34 -0.43
CA GLU A 395 -2.17 39.48 -1.62
C GLU A 395 -1.25 40.68 -1.40
N GLY A 396 0.06 40.45 -1.24
CA GLY A 396 0.95 41.50 -0.74
C GLY A 396 0.43 42.03 0.60
N ASP A 397 0.10 43.32 0.67
CA ASP A 397 -0.48 43.96 1.87
C ASP A 397 -2.01 44.13 1.83
N ARG A 398 -2.64 43.76 0.71
CA ARG A 398 -4.09 43.85 0.55
C ARG A 398 -4.76 42.68 1.24
N LEU A 399 -5.57 42.96 2.27
CA LEU A 399 -6.42 41.96 2.90
C LEU A 399 -7.52 41.52 1.91
N LEU A 400 -7.49 40.24 1.51
CA LEU A 400 -8.48 39.64 0.62
C LEU A 400 -9.70 39.13 1.40
N LYS A 401 -9.46 38.45 2.52
CA LYS A 401 -10.53 37.83 3.33
C LYS A 401 -10.08 37.63 4.77
N ARG A 402 -11.01 37.80 5.71
CA ARG A 402 -10.85 37.41 7.12
C ARG A 402 -11.78 36.25 7.42
N VAL A 403 -11.22 35.11 7.83
CA VAL A 403 -11.97 33.90 8.18
C VAL A 403 -11.98 33.76 9.71
N PRO A 404 -13.12 34.00 10.39
CA PRO A 404 -13.23 33.80 11.84
C PRO A 404 -12.97 32.34 12.21
N VAL A 405 -12.28 32.12 13.34
CA VAL A 405 -12.01 30.80 13.90
C VAL A 405 -12.45 30.79 15.36
N THR A 406 -13.25 29.80 15.74
CA THR A 406 -13.63 29.54 17.12
C THR A 406 -13.05 28.20 17.57
N VAL A 407 -12.37 28.18 18.71
CA VAL A 407 -11.83 26.96 19.30
C VAL A 407 -12.44 26.78 20.69
N THR A 408 -13.04 25.63 20.96
CA THR A 408 -13.58 25.28 22.29
C THR A 408 -12.58 24.41 23.03
N VAL A 409 -12.15 24.86 24.21
CA VAL A 409 -11.36 24.05 25.14
C VAL A 409 -12.32 23.39 26.13
N TRP A 410 -12.41 22.06 26.10
CA TRP A 410 -13.24 21.29 27.04
C TRP A 410 -12.68 21.31 28.46
N ASP A 411 -13.56 21.21 29.45
CA ASP A 411 -13.21 21.19 30.89
C ASP A 411 -12.82 19.79 31.39
N PHE A 412 -12.04 19.06 30.60
CA PHE A 412 -11.38 17.82 31.02
C PHE A 412 -9.95 17.76 30.47
N GLU A 413 -9.11 16.97 31.11
CA GLU A 413 -7.68 16.88 30.83
C GLU A 413 -7.31 15.48 30.34
N LEU A 414 -6.50 15.41 29.29
CA LEU A 414 -5.88 14.17 28.83
C LEU A 414 -4.58 13.89 29.61
N PRO A 415 -4.30 12.63 29.98
CA PRO A 415 -3.10 12.26 30.71
C PRO A 415 -1.83 12.47 29.86
N ASP A 416 -0.67 12.57 30.52
CA ASP A 416 0.64 12.62 29.85
C ASP A 416 1.00 11.26 29.24
N GLU A 417 0.60 10.18 29.89
CA GLU A 417 0.81 8.81 29.43
C GLU A 417 -0.44 8.33 28.68
N HIS A 418 -0.24 7.93 27.42
CA HIS A 418 -1.31 7.39 26.59
C HIS A 418 -1.32 5.86 26.69
N THR A 419 -2.51 5.28 26.71
CA THR A 419 -2.71 3.84 26.87
C THR A 419 -2.52 3.05 25.58
N LEU A 420 -2.66 3.71 24.41
CA LEU A 420 -2.42 3.12 23.10
C LEU A 420 -1.00 3.42 22.64
N ALA A 421 -0.25 2.39 22.25
CA ALA A 421 1.09 2.57 21.71
C ALA A 421 1.07 2.65 20.17
N ALA A 422 1.51 3.80 19.64
CA ALA A 422 1.76 4.02 18.22
C ALA A 422 3.26 3.97 17.97
N ILE A 423 3.76 2.84 17.50
CA ILE A 423 5.18 2.48 17.53
C ILE A 423 5.80 2.65 16.14
N TYR A 424 6.87 3.45 16.03
CA TYR A 424 7.53 3.70 14.76
C TYR A 424 9.05 3.58 14.88
N ASP A 425 9.67 2.87 13.95
CA ASP A 425 11.14 2.81 13.87
C ASP A 425 11.71 4.16 13.40
N ILE A 426 12.63 4.74 14.19
CA ILE A 426 13.46 5.87 13.79
C ILE A 426 14.61 5.39 12.90
N ARG A 427 14.25 5.07 11.66
CA ARG A 427 15.17 4.55 10.63
C ARG A 427 15.56 5.64 9.65
N PHE A 428 16.79 6.09 9.74
CA PHE A 428 17.33 7.08 8.81
C PHE A 428 18.11 6.40 7.67
N ALA A 429 17.65 6.53 6.43
CA ALA A 429 18.34 6.05 5.24
C ALA A 429 19.46 7.00 4.80
N GLY A 430 20.65 6.46 4.50
CA GLY A 430 21.74 7.22 3.87
C GLY A 430 22.08 8.54 4.59
N LYS A 431 22.35 9.58 3.79
CA LYS A 431 22.74 10.92 4.25
C LYS A 431 21.57 11.92 4.30
N SER A 432 20.35 11.52 3.96
CA SER A 432 19.18 12.41 3.82
C SER A 432 18.82 13.17 5.10
N TRP A 433 19.26 12.67 6.26
CA TRP A 433 19.06 13.29 7.58
C TRP A 433 20.31 13.92 8.17
N ASN A 434 21.43 13.97 7.44
CA ASN A 434 22.64 14.59 7.98
C ASN A 434 22.45 16.10 8.09
N ARG A 435 22.57 16.63 9.30
CA ARG A 435 22.55 18.08 9.57
C ARG A 435 23.92 18.48 10.10
N GLU A 436 24.47 19.55 9.54
CA GLU A 436 25.74 20.10 9.98
C GLU A 436 25.71 20.40 11.49
N GLY A 437 26.77 20.00 12.20
CA GLY A 437 26.89 20.20 13.64
C GLY A 437 26.05 19.27 14.52
N LYS A 438 25.32 18.29 13.96
CA LYS A 438 24.54 17.32 14.74
C LYS A 438 24.98 15.88 14.50
N THR A 439 25.17 15.17 15.59
CA THR A 439 25.36 13.71 15.59
C THR A 439 24.06 12.99 15.29
N ARG A 440 24.17 11.73 14.87
CA ARG A 440 23.00 10.86 14.63
C ARG A 440 22.24 10.53 15.90
N GLN A 441 22.86 10.65 17.07
CA GLN A 441 22.19 10.46 18.35
C GLN A 441 21.31 11.66 18.69
N GLU A 442 21.85 12.88 18.58
CA GLU A 442 21.09 14.13 18.79
C GLU A 442 19.90 14.23 17.83
N LEU A 443 20.09 13.86 16.56
CA LEU A 443 18.99 13.82 15.59
C LEU A 443 17.89 12.82 15.95
N ARG A 444 18.26 11.66 16.52
CA ARG A 444 17.28 10.67 16.99
C ARG A 444 16.53 11.18 18.20
N GLU A 445 17.22 11.83 19.14
CA GLU A 445 16.57 12.46 20.29
C GLU A 445 15.59 13.55 19.84
N GLU A 446 15.96 14.41 18.89
CA GLU A 446 15.04 15.39 18.29
C GLU A 446 13.81 14.72 17.67
N CYS A 447 14.00 13.62 16.92
CA CYS A 447 12.89 12.83 16.40
C CYS A 447 12.02 12.24 17.52
N MET A 448 12.61 11.67 18.58
CA MET A 448 11.85 11.13 19.71
C MET A 448 11.05 12.23 20.42
N ARG A 449 11.64 13.42 20.63
CA ARG A 449 10.92 14.56 21.23
C ARG A 449 9.78 15.05 20.32
N PHE A 450 10.00 15.09 19.01
CA PHE A 450 8.95 15.38 18.03
C PHE A 450 7.80 14.37 18.09
N MET A 451 8.13 13.07 18.22
CA MET A 451 7.16 11.98 18.34
C MET A 451 6.39 12.03 19.65
N ALA A 452 7.08 12.23 20.78
CA ALA A 452 6.46 12.37 22.10
C ALA A 452 5.45 13.52 22.13
N LYS A 453 5.81 14.67 21.53
CA LYS A 453 4.89 15.81 21.39
C LYS A 453 3.64 15.45 20.60
N ARG A 454 3.67 14.46 19.71
CA ARG A 454 2.55 13.99 18.88
C ARG A 454 1.93 12.69 19.36
N LYS A 455 2.22 12.26 20.59
CA LYS A 455 1.65 11.04 21.19
C LYS A 455 2.05 9.76 20.42
N LEU A 456 3.20 9.79 19.74
CA LEU A 456 3.83 8.67 19.05
C LEU A 456 5.01 8.16 19.87
N SER A 457 5.48 6.95 19.59
CA SER A 457 6.61 6.30 20.29
C SER A 457 7.60 5.66 19.33
N GLY A 458 8.88 5.67 19.69
CA GLY A 458 9.93 4.97 18.93
C GLY A 458 9.82 3.45 19.04
N ASP A 459 10.35 2.68 18.11
CA ASP A 459 10.34 1.21 18.19
C ASP A 459 11.20 0.67 19.35
N ARG A 460 12.40 1.21 19.54
CA ARG A 460 13.35 0.74 20.56
C ARG A 460 14.38 1.79 20.95
N VAL A 461 15.02 1.58 22.09
CA VAL A 461 16.25 2.30 22.45
C VAL A 461 17.41 1.82 21.58
N ARG A 462 18.12 2.77 20.94
CA ARG A 462 19.22 2.45 20.02
C ARG A 462 20.54 2.14 20.71
N ALA A 463 20.80 2.75 21.88
CA ALA A 463 21.89 2.29 22.74
C ALA A 463 21.68 0.80 23.06
N GLN A 464 22.75 0.02 23.09
CA GLN A 464 22.68 -1.42 23.40
C GLN A 464 23.35 -1.68 24.75
N PRO A 465 22.82 -2.59 25.58
CA PRO A 465 23.62 -3.17 26.65
C PRO A 465 24.83 -3.89 26.05
N LYS A 466 25.97 -3.83 26.74
CA LYS A 466 27.18 -4.54 26.31
C LYS A 466 27.28 -5.85 27.08
N PHE A 467 27.42 -6.95 26.34
CA PHE A 467 27.70 -8.26 26.92
C PHE A 467 29.08 -8.72 26.47
N THR A 468 29.95 -9.04 27.42
CA THR A 468 31.31 -9.54 27.14
C THR A 468 31.55 -10.87 27.82
N ARG A 469 32.31 -11.75 27.16
CA ARG A 469 32.78 -13.00 27.76
C ARG A 469 33.99 -12.74 28.64
N ASP A 470 33.94 -13.30 29.85
CA ASP A 470 35.06 -13.39 30.78
C ASP A 470 35.19 -14.87 31.20
N GLY A 471 36.04 -15.61 30.49
CA GLY A 471 36.03 -17.08 30.53
C GLY A 471 34.65 -17.63 30.14
N ASP A 472 34.07 -18.47 31.02
CA ASP A 472 32.75 -19.06 30.83
C ASP A 472 31.57 -18.15 31.26
N ARG A 473 31.88 -17.01 31.90
CA ARG A 473 30.90 -16.04 32.40
C ARG A 473 30.61 -14.96 31.36
N ILE A 474 29.42 -14.38 31.47
CA ILE A 474 29.01 -13.22 30.69
C ILE A 474 28.83 -12.05 31.65
N ILE A 475 29.46 -10.91 31.31
CA ILE A 475 29.35 -9.67 32.05
C ILE A 475 28.48 -8.70 31.25
N ALA A 476 27.47 -8.13 31.88
CA ALA A 476 26.63 -7.09 31.32
C ALA A 476 27.04 -5.69 31.83
N ASP A 477 27.13 -4.72 30.92
CA ASP A 477 27.24 -3.29 31.21
C ASP A 477 26.02 -2.55 30.63
N PHE A 478 25.21 -2.01 31.54
CA PHE A 478 23.99 -1.27 31.23
C PHE A 478 24.17 0.25 31.26
N THR A 479 25.37 0.78 31.51
CA THR A 479 25.59 2.21 31.82
C THR A 479 24.99 3.17 30.79
N GLU A 480 25.33 2.99 29.52
CA GLU A 480 24.79 3.85 28.44
C GLU A 480 23.36 3.47 28.05
N TYR A 481 22.97 2.23 28.30
CA TYR A 481 21.61 1.76 28.05
C TYR A 481 20.62 2.39 29.04
N ASP A 482 20.96 2.42 30.33
CA ASP A 482 20.16 3.02 31.41
C ASP A 482 19.93 4.52 31.18
N LYS A 483 20.97 5.25 30.76
CA LYS A 483 20.83 6.68 30.40
C LYS A 483 19.81 6.88 29.28
N ALA A 484 19.89 6.05 28.24
CA ALA A 484 18.98 6.13 27.11
C ALA A 484 17.55 5.68 27.45
N MET A 485 17.40 4.68 28.33
CA MET A 485 16.11 4.21 28.84
C MET A 485 15.44 5.24 29.75
N ALA A 486 16.19 5.94 30.60
CA ALA A 486 15.65 7.02 31.44
C ALA A 486 15.08 8.16 30.58
N LEU A 487 15.80 8.57 29.53
CA LEU A 487 15.25 9.51 28.54
C LEU A 487 13.97 8.94 27.90
N TYR A 488 14.01 7.69 27.44
CA TYR A 488 12.92 7.07 26.69
C TYR A 488 11.62 6.87 27.52
N PHE A 489 11.73 6.31 28.72
CA PHE A 489 10.58 5.93 29.56
C PHE A 489 10.25 6.93 30.66
N ASP A 490 11.25 7.56 31.26
CA ASP A 490 11.02 8.43 32.43
C ASP A 490 10.78 9.88 32.01
N GLU A 491 11.51 10.37 31.01
CA GLU A 491 11.36 11.74 30.50
C GLU A 491 10.32 11.82 29.36
N LEU A 492 10.46 11.00 28.32
CA LEU A 492 9.57 11.04 27.15
C LEU A 492 8.27 10.26 27.31
N LYS A 493 8.16 9.44 28.37
CA LYS A 493 6.95 8.71 28.76
C LYS A 493 6.39 7.76 27.68
N PHE A 494 7.22 7.25 26.77
CA PHE A 494 6.76 6.35 25.70
C PHE A 494 6.16 5.05 26.22
N PRO A 495 4.93 4.64 25.84
CA PRO A 495 4.20 3.57 26.53
C PRO A 495 4.86 2.19 26.42
N ARG A 496 5.52 1.90 25.29
CA ARG A 496 6.11 0.59 24.97
C ARG A 496 7.44 0.75 24.25
N ALA A 497 8.29 -0.27 24.31
CA ALA A 497 9.46 -0.42 23.45
C ALA A 497 9.75 -1.90 23.16
N TYR A 498 10.35 -2.18 22.00
CA TYR A 498 11.05 -3.43 21.81
C TYR A 498 12.30 -3.48 22.67
N ALA A 499 12.61 -4.68 23.15
CA ALA A 499 13.89 -5.00 23.75
C ALA A 499 15.05 -4.72 22.76
N PRO A 500 16.30 -4.57 23.26
CA PRO A 500 17.47 -4.28 22.45
C PRO A 500 17.61 -5.22 21.25
N GLY A 501 18.10 -4.68 20.13
CA GLY A 501 18.37 -5.46 18.91
C GLY A 501 19.34 -6.62 19.13
N PHE A 502 20.09 -6.63 20.23
CA PHE A 502 20.84 -7.80 20.72
C PHE A 502 19.99 -9.07 20.80
N PHE A 503 18.71 -9.00 21.19
CA PHE A 503 17.85 -10.17 21.40
C PHE A 503 17.02 -10.60 20.18
N TYR A 504 16.97 -9.79 19.12
CA TYR A 504 16.32 -10.18 17.85
C TYR A 504 17.00 -11.43 17.26
N LEU A 505 16.23 -12.42 16.79
CA LEU A 505 16.77 -13.72 16.39
C LEU A 505 16.82 -13.91 14.86
N PHE A 506 15.70 -13.76 14.14
CA PHE A 506 15.64 -14.05 12.71
C PHE A 506 14.49 -13.36 12.00
N GLY A 507 14.54 -13.16 10.68
CA GLY A 507 13.39 -12.71 9.88
C GLY A 507 13.19 -13.57 8.64
N TRP A 508 11.99 -13.57 8.08
CA TRP A 508 11.64 -14.36 6.89
C TRP A 508 11.96 -15.85 7.08
N ALA A 509 12.67 -16.47 6.13
CA ALA A 509 13.16 -17.85 6.23
C ALA A 509 14.60 -17.97 6.78
N HIS A 510 15.19 -16.87 7.28
CA HIS A 510 16.56 -16.89 7.78
C HIS A 510 16.71 -17.71 9.08
N LEU A 511 17.90 -18.24 9.28
CA LEU A 511 18.32 -18.92 10.51
C LEU A 511 18.50 -17.90 11.65
N PRO A 512 18.44 -18.33 12.92
CA PRO A 512 18.73 -17.45 14.04
C PRO A 512 20.15 -16.91 13.92
N LYS A 513 20.31 -15.61 14.22
CA LYS A 513 21.63 -14.99 14.20
C LYS A 513 22.53 -15.59 15.29
N ARG A 514 23.83 -15.35 15.14
CA ARG A 514 24.82 -15.70 16.18
C ARG A 514 24.69 -14.79 17.40
N ILE A 515 24.97 -15.35 18.58
CA ILE A 515 24.94 -14.62 19.86
C ILE A 515 26.30 -14.78 20.52
N LEU A 516 27.04 -13.67 20.68
CA LEU A 516 28.41 -13.66 21.20
C LEU A 516 29.34 -14.70 20.54
N GLY A 517 29.20 -14.87 19.23
CA GLY A 517 29.99 -15.82 18.44
C GLY A 517 29.39 -17.22 18.34
N GLU A 518 28.41 -17.57 19.19
CA GLU A 518 27.77 -18.89 19.14
C GLU A 518 26.80 -19.01 17.97
N HIS A 519 26.93 -20.13 17.27
CA HIS A 519 26.07 -20.60 16.21
C HIS A 519 24.82 -21.29 16.78
N PRO A 520 23.64 -21.15 16.17
CA PRO A 520 22.39 -21.72 16.69
C PRO A 520 22.30 -23.24 16.59
N TYR A 521 23.01 -23.86 15.63
CA TYR A 521 22.95 -25.28 15.33
C TYR A 521 24.35 -25.89 15.23
N GLU A 522 24.41 -27.22 15.34
CA GLU A 522 25.64 -27.98 15.09
C GLU A 522 26.02 -27.99 13.60
N GLY A 523 27.31 -28.13 13.32
CA GLY A 523 27.85 -28.12 11.96
C GLY A 523 28.23 -26.73 11.44
N VAL A 524 28.24 -26.57 10.12
CA VAL A 524 28.72 -25.35 9.44
C VAL A 524 27.56 -24.68 8.71
N TYR A 525 27.50 -23.35 8.76
CA TYR A 525 26.52 -22.56 8.01
C TYR A 525 26.49 -22.98 6.53
N PRO A 526 25.31 -23.19 5.92
CA PRO A 526 23.97 -22.86 6.41
C PRO A 526 23.26 -23.96 7.24
N TYR A 527 24.00 -24.92 7.80
CA TYR A 527 23.48 -26.04 8.61
C TYR A 527 22.46 -26.91 7.86
N GLU A 528 22.81 -27.31 6.63
CA GLU A 528 21.95 -28.18 5.82
C GLU A 528 21.62 -29.48 6.58
N GLY A 529 20.33 -29.81 6.66
CA GLY A 529 19.85 -31.00 7.36
C GLY A 529 19.81 -30.91 8.89
N ALA A 530 20.19 -29.77 9.49
CA ALA A 530 20.06 -29.58 10.94
C ALA A 530 18.58 -29.59 11.37
N ASP A 531 18.28 -30.30 12.45
CA ASP A 531 16.96 -30.26 13.09
C ASP A 531 16.76 -28.89 13.74
N ARG A 532 15.93 -28.05 13.11
CA ARG A 532 15.70 -26.68 13.57
C ARG A 532 14.88 -26.60 14.86
N SER A 533 14.32 -27.71 15.35
CA SER A 533 13.68 -27.80 16.66
C SER A 533 14.69 -27.88 17.82
N VAL A 534 15.97 -28.15 17.54
CA VAL A 534 17.01 -28.35 18.57
C VAL A 534 18.10 -27.29 18.44
N LEU A 535 18.04 -26.27 19.30
CA LEU A 535 19.13 -25.29 19.43
C LEU A 535 20.34 -25.92 20.13
N ARG A 536 21.54 -25.52 19.69
CA ARG A 536 22.79 -25.97 20.29
C ARG A 536 22.85 -25.57 21.78
N PRO A 537 23.25 -26.48 22.70
CA PRO A 537 23.25 -26.19 24.14
C PRO A 537 24.03 -24.93 24.54
N GLU A 538 25.21 -24.71 23.95
CA GLU A 538 26.03 -23.55 24.27
C GLU A 538 25.43 -22.24 23.75
N TYR A 539 24.79 -22.26 22.59
CA TYR A 539 24.04 -21.10 22.08
C TYR A 539 22.90 -20.73 23.03
N LYS A 540 22.14 -21.75 23.43
CA LYS A 540 21.02 -21.62 24.36
C LYS A 540 21.48 -21.03 25.69
N ARG A 541 22.51 -21.61 26.31
CA ARG A 541 23.09 -21.16 27.58
C ARG A 541 23.50 -19.69 27.53
N VAL A 542 24.23 -19.30 26.48
CA VAL A 542 24.78 -17.94 26.32
C VAL A 542 23.67 -16.92 26.11
N TYR A 543 22.67 -17.23 25.28
CA TYR A 543 21.51 -16.36 25.10
C TYR A 543 20.72 -16.19 26.39
N GLN A 544 20.41 -17.30 27.08
CA GLN A 544 19.65 -17.30 28.32
C GLN A 544 20.35 -16.51 29.43
N GLU A 545 21.67 -16.61 29.53
CA GLU A 545 22.45 -15.86 30.52
C GLU A 545 22.39 -14.35 30.25
N CYS A 546 22.58 -13.90 29.00
CA CYS A 546 22.38 -12.50 28.64
C CYS A 546 20.96 -12.01 28.93
N LEU A 547 19.95 -12.80 28.56
CA LEU A 547 18.55 -12.45 28.72
C LEU A 547 18.15 -12.36 30.19
N ARG A 548 18.64 -13.29 31.04
CA ARG A 548 18.39 -13.29 32.48
C ARG A 548 18.94 -12.04 33.15
N GLN A 549 20.20 -11.68 32.85
CA GLN A 549 20.82 -10.46 33.38
C GLN A 549 20.05 -9.21 32.92
N TYR A 550 19.66 -9.14 31.65
CA TYR A 550 18.85 -8.04 31.12
C TYR A 550 17.47 -7.95 31.80
N TRP A 551 16.72 -9.04 31.83
CA TRP A 551 15.34 -9.04 32.31
C TRP A 551 15.27 -8.72 33.80
N ASN A 552 16.16 -9.29 34.62
CA ASN A 552 16.24 -8.95 36.05
C ASN A 552 16.58 -7.48 36.27
N HIS A 553 17.55 -6.94 35.52
CA HIS A 553 17.88 -5.51 35.59
C HIS A 553 16.68 -4.63 35.19
N MET A 554 15.94 -4.99 34.13
CA MET A 554 14.73 -4.25 33.74
C MET A 554 13.60 -4.31 34.78
N LYS A 555 13.46 -5.44 35.51
CA LYS A 555 12.53 -5.57 36.64
C LYS A 555 12.94 -4.67 37.80
N GLU A 556 14.22 -4.66 38.17
CA GLU A 556 14.76 -3.80 39.23
C GLU A 556 14.56 -2.30 38.93
N LYS A 557 14.66 -1.91 37.65
CA LYS A 557 14.43 -0.52 37.20
C LYS A 557 12.96 -0.16 37.05
N GLY A 558 12.04 -1.12 37.11
CA GLY A 558 10.60 -0.91 36.90
C GLY A 558 10.21 -0.67 35.43
N TRP A 559 11.04 -1.10 34.48
CA TRP A 559 10.79 -0.92 33.04
C TRP A 559 10.30 -2.19 32.33
N ALA A 560 10.40 -3.36 32.97
CA ALA A 560 10.07 -4.67 32.38
C ALA A 560 8.67 -4.72 31.74
N ASP A 561 7.64 -4.20 32.42
CA ASP A 561 6.25 -4.25 31.95
C ASP A 561 6.00 -3.47 30.66
N ARG A 562 6.92 -2.57 30.27
CA ARG A 562 6.83 -1.74 29.06
C ARG A 562 7.60 -2.34 27.88
N LEU A 563 8.35 -3.42 28.11
CA LEU A 563 9.22 -4.02 27.11
C LEU A 563 8.56 -5.24 26.46
N VAL A 564 8.85 -5.43 25.18
CA VAL A 564 8.45 -6.61 24.42
C VAL A 564 9.63 -7.17 23.63
N LEU A 565 9.85 -8.48 23.70
CA LEU A 565 10.97 -9.13 23.01
C LEU A 565 10.57 -9.39 21.55
N TYR A 566 10.94 -8.49 20.65
CA TYR A 566 10.72 -8.67 19.22
C TYR A 566 11.77 -9.62 18.64
N ILE A 567 11.40 -10.91 18.48
CA ILE A 567 12.36 -11.96 18.11
C ILE A 567 12.39 -12.25 16.61
N SER A 568 11.30 -11.98 15.90
CA SER A 568 11.24 -12.30 14.48
C SER A 568 10.32 -11.44 13.62
N ASP A 569 10.88 -10.96 12.51
CA ASP A 569 10.19 -10.18 11.48
C ASP A 569 9.68 -11.09 10.35
N GLU A 570 8.36 -11.11 10.15
CA GLU A 570 7.70 -11.76 9.00
C GLU A 570 8.13 -13.22 8.72
N PRO A 571 8.14 -14.12 9.73
CA PRO A 571 8.62 -15.48 9.57
C PRO A 571 7.82 -16.26 8.51
N HIS A 572 8.51 -16.93 7.57
CA HIS A 572 7.88 -17.72 6.51
C HIS A 572 7.32 -19.04 7.06
N PHE A 573 6.17 -18.98 7.73
CA PHE A 573 5.56 -20.14 8.40
C PHE A 573 5.07 -21.22 7.44
N SER A 574 5.13 -21.04 6.12
CA SER A 574 4.92 -22.12 5.14
C SER A 574 5.98 -23.22 5.26
N HIS A 575 7.19 -22.87 5.69
CA HIS A 575 8.30 -23.79 5.93
C HIS A 575 8.21 -24.44 7.32
N GLU A 576 8.21 -25.77 7.37
CA GLU A 576 8.13 -26.52 8.63
C GLU A 576 9.31 -26.22 9.55
N GLU A 577 10.49 -26.14 8.97
CA GLU A 577 11.74 -25.83 9.67
C GLU A 577 11.72 -24.44 10.32
N VAL A 578 11.03 -23.46 9.72
CA VAL A 578 10.82 -22.13 10.31
C VAL A 578 9.83 -22.22 11.46
N ARG A 579 8.76 -23.02 11.33
CA ARG A 579 7.79 -23.23 12.42
C ARG A 579 8.45 -23.88 13.64
N GLN A 580 9.31 -24.88 13.46
CA GLN A 580 10.03 -25.53 14.56
C GLN A 580 11.10 -24.62 15.19
N GLN A 581 11.83 -23.86 14.37
CA GLN A 581 12.82 -22.87 14.86
C GLN A 581 12.18 -21.82 15.77
N MET A 582 11.00 -21.30 15.39
CA MET A 582 10.26 -20.33 16.20
C MET A 582 9.93 -20.92 17.58
N LYS A 583 9.40 -22.14 17.64
CA LYS A 583 9.05 -22.83 18.90
C LYS A 583 10.28 -23.00 19.80
N ALA A 584 11.38 -23.50 19.24
CA ALA A 584 12.63 -23.69 19.99
C ALA A 584 13.20 -22.37 20.54
N ALA A 585 13.06 -21.28 19.79
CA ALA A 585 13.44 -19.94 20.25
C ALA A 585 12.55 -19.46 21.40
N CYS A 586 11.23 -19.65 21.31
CA CYS A 586 10.28 -19.27 22.36
C CYS A 586 10.54 -20.06 23.65
N ASP A 587 10.72 -21.38 23.55
CA ASP A 587 11.06 -22.24 24.70
C ASP A 587 12.35 -21.78 25.38
N MET A 588 13.40 -21.49 24.60
CA MET A 588 14.66 -20.96 25.13
C MET A 588 14.45 -19.66 25.93
N ILE A 589 13.55 -18.79 25.50
CA ILE A 589 13.23 -17.52 26.17
C ILE A 589 12.41 -17.77 27.44
N HIS A 590 11.31 -18.51 27.36
CA HIS A 590 10.42 -18.73 28.52
C HIS A 590 11.03 -19.62 29.60
N GLU A 591 12.03 -20.45 29.28
CA GLU A 591 12.87 -21.12 30.28
C GLU A 591 13.68 -20.15 31.15
N VAL A 592 13.93 -18.92 30.70
CA VAL A 592 14.54 -17.88 31.54
C VAL A 592 13.51 -17.32 32.52
N ASP A 593 12.36 -16.91 31.99
CA ASP A 593 11.23 -16.37 32.73
C ASP A 593 9.98 -16.43 31.83
N PRO A 594 8.91 -17.15 32.23
CA PRO A 594 7.70 -17.29 31.42
C PRO A 594 6.90 -15.98 31.29
N GLU A 595 7.21 -14.94 32.07
CA GLU A 595 6.56 -13.64 31.98
C GLU A 595 7.15 -12.74 30.89
N ILE A 596 8.25 -13.15 30.23
CA ILE A 596 8.87 -12.37 29.14
C ILE A 596 7.92 -12.37 27.92
N PRO A 597 7.39 -11.21 27.51
CA PRO A 597 6.46 -11.15 26.38
C PRO A 597 7.21 -11.25 25.05
N ILE A 598 6.93 -12.30 24.28
CA ILE A 598 7.50 -12.57 22.97
C ILE A 598 6.60 -11.99 21.86
N TYR A 599 7.19 -11.18 20.98
CA TYR A 599 6.52 -10.60 19.80
C TYR A 599 7.14 -11.06 18.49
N SER A 600 6.28 -11.26 17.50
CA SER A 600 6.64 -11.42 16.10
C SER A 600 5.60 -10.78 15.18
N SER A 601 6.04 -10.12 14.12
CA SER A 601 5.19 -9.58 13.04
C SER A 601 4.69 -10.73 12.15
N THR A 602 3.76 -11.53 12.68
CA THR A 602 3.31 -12.78 12.03
C THR A 602 2.38 -12.57 10.83
N TRP A 603 1.64 -11.46 10.80
CA TRP A 603 0.57 -11.08 9.86
C TRP A 603 -0.66 -12.00 9.81
N TRP A 604 -0.45 -13.31 9.86
CA TRP A 604 -1.44 -14.38 9.74
C TRP A 604 -1.39 -15.31 10.96
N HIS A 605 -2.48 -16.06 11.17
CA HIS A 605 -2.53 -17.03 12.25
C HIS A 605 -1.78 -18.32 11.87
N CYS A 606 -0.71 -18.64 12.61
CA CYS A 606 -0.04 -19.93 12.56
C CYS A 606 -0.44 -20.77 13.79
N PRO A 607 -1.29 -21.81 13.65
CA PRO A 607 -1.78 -22.58 14.81
C PRO A 607 -0.68 -23.27 15.63
N GLU A 608 0.45 -23.64 15.01
CA GLU A 608 1.56 -24.31 15.70
C GLU A 608 2.32 -23.41 16.69
N TRP A 609 2.14 -22.09 16.60
CA TRP A 609 2.75 -21.12 17.52
C TRP A 609 1.85 -20.70 18.68
N ASN A 610 0.64 -21.29 18.76
CA ASN A 610 -0.25 -21.10 19.89
C ASN A 610 0.44 -21.56 21.19
N GLY A 611 0.50 -20.68 22.19
CA GLY A 611 1.18 -20.95 23.47
C GLY A 611 2.70 -20.77 23.43
N TYR A 612 3.26 -20.33 22.30
CA TYR A 612 4.68 -19.97 22.16
C TYR A 612 4.86 -18.45 21.99
N ILE A 613 3.99 -17.79 21.23
CA ILE A 613 4.00 -16.34 21.01
C ILE A 613 2.97 -15.68 21.94
N ASP A 614 3.41 -14.73 22.76
CA ASP A 614 2.56 -14.01 23.71
C ASP A 614 1.91 -12.76 23.08
N VAL A 615 2.59 -12.13 22.13
CA VAL A 615 2.14 -10.91 21.45
C VAL A 615 2.17 -11.13 19.94
N TRP A 616 1.00 -11.19 19.31
CA TRP A 616 0.88 -11.45 17.88
C TRP A 616 0.83 -10.15 17.08
N GLY A 617 1.76 -9.98 16.14
CA GLY A 617 1.70 -8.94 15.12
C GLY A 617 0.75 -9.35 14.01
N VAL A 618 -0.42 -8.72 13.98
CA VAL A 618 -1.58 -9.07 13.14
C VAL A 618 -1.78 -8.02 12.06
N GLY A 619 -2.07 -8.42 10.81
CA GLY A 619 -2.47 -7.46 9.78
C GLY A 619 -3.89 -6.93 10.01
N SER A 620 -4.07 -5.61 9.93
CA SER A 620 -5.28 -4.87 10.33
C SER A 620 -6.44 -4.90 9.31
N TYR A 621 -6.28 -5.59 8.17
CA TYR A 621 -7.22 -5.62 7.04
C TYR A 621 -7.79 -7.03 6.77
N GLY A 622 -7.79 -7.89 7.80
CA GLY A 622 -8.53 -9.16 7.80
C GLY A 622 -7.75 -10.39 7.31
N CYS A 623 -6.46 -10.27 6.99
CA CYS A 623 -5.61 -11.43 6.72
C CYS A 623 -5.44 -12.34 7.95
N PHE A 624 -5.59 -11.78 9.13
CA PHE A 624 -5.82 -12.54 10.35
C PHE A 624 -7.31 -12.45 10.71
N PRO A 625 -8.06 -13.56 10.67
CA PRO A 625 -9.50 -13.51 10.93
C PRO A 625 -9.82 -13.00 12.34
N VAL A 626 -10.87 -12.18 12.46
CA VAL A 626 -11.28 -11.57 13.75
C VAL A 626 -11.60 -12.65 14.79
N GLU A 627 -12.18 -13.78 14.38
CA GLU A 627 -12.49 -14.91 15.25
C GLU A 627 -11.21 -15.54 15.81
N LYS A 628 -10.11 -15.55 15.02
CA LYS A 628 -8.81 -16.01 15.50
C LYS A 628 -8.21 -15.01 16.47
N MET A 629 -8.30 -13.70 16.21
CA MET A 629 -7.84 -12.66 17.16
C MET A 629 -8.54 -12.84 18.52
N GLN A 630 -9.87 -13.00 18.50
CA GLN A 630 -10.66 -13.25 19.70
C GLN A 630 -10.26 -14.54 20.41
N ALA A 631 -10.02 -15.62 19.66
CA ALA A 631 -9.58 -16.89 20.24
C ALA A 631 -8.15 -16.86 20.82
N ARG A 632 -7.26 -15.99 20.31
CA ARG A 632 -5.93 -15.76 20.89
C ARG A 632 -6.03 -14.94 22.17
N LYS A 633 -6.80 -13.85 22.16
CA LYS A 633 -7.08 -13.06 23.36
C LYS A 633 -7.73 -13.86 24.48
N ALA A 634 -8.69 -14.72 24.14
CA ALA A 634 -9.32 -15.62 25.11
C ALA A 634 -8.34 -16.64 25.72
N ALA A 635 -7.22 -16.92 25.05
CA ALA A 635 -6.15 -17.77 25.55
C ALA A 635 -5.08 -17.02 26.37
N GLY A 636 -5.21 -15.68 26.52
CA GLY A 636 -4.27 -14.83 27.23
C GLY A 636 -3.30 -14.06 26.34
N ASP A 637 -3.32 -14.30 25.02
CA ASP A 637 -2.41 -13.65 24.08
C ASP A 637 -2.78 -12.17 23.87
N ARG A 638 -1.78 -11.34 23.64
CA ARG A 638 -1.91 -9.92 23.29
C ARG A 638 -1.81 -9.75 21.78
N ILE A 639 -2.42 -8.70 21.25
CA ILE A 639 -2.47 -8.43 19.81
C ILE A 639 -1.97 -7.02 19.53
N TRP A 640 -1.06 -6.90 18.55
CA TRP A 640 -0.58 -5.64 17.96
C TRP A 640 -0.94 -5.63 16.47
N PHE A 641 -1.28 -4.47 15.92
CA PHE A 641 -1.37 -4.36 14.46
C PHE A 641 0.00 -4.09 13.85
N THR A 642 0.39 -4.90 12.87
CA THR A 642 1.55 -4.62 12.01
C THR A 642 1.04 -4.09 10.66
N THR A 643 1.62 -2.99 10.18
CA THR A 643 0.98 -2.15 9.14
C THR A 643 1.88 -1.81 7.96
N ASP A 644 2.91 -2.62 7.69
CA ASP A 644 3.75 -2.44 6.50
C ASP A 644 2.94 -2.48 5.19
N GLY A 645 3.41 -1.76 4.16
CA GLY A 645 2.78 -1.71 2.84
C GLY A 645 1.42 -1.05 2.78
N GLN A 646 0.89 -0.56 3.90
CA GLN A 646 -0.45 0.03 3.98
C GLN A 646 -0.43 1.54 4.22
N MET A 647 0.71 2.09 4.69
CA MET A 647 0.88 3.53 4.82
C MET A 647 1.40 4.13 3.51
N CYS A 648 0.50 4.59 2.64
CA CYS A 648 0.88 5.08 1.30
C CYS A 648 0.45 6.54 1.08
N THR A 649 1.31 7.33 0.46
CA THR A 649 1.00 8.73 0.12
C THR A 649 -0.20 8.85 -0.81
N ASP A 650 -0.51 7.84 -1.61
CA ASP A 650 -1.59 7.83 -2.60
C ASP A 650 -2.86 7.08 -2.17
N THR A 651 -3.18 7.02 -0.87
CA THR A 651 -4.48 6.53 -0.37
C THR A 651 -5.47 7.71 -0.16
N PRO A 652 -6.58 7.81 -0.91
CA PRO A 652 -7.46 8.99 -1.00
C PRO A 652 -8.47 9.13 0.15
N TYR A 653 -8.93 8.04 0.76
CA TYR A 653 -9.92 8.05 1.86
C TYR A 653 -9.27 7.64 3.15
N CYS A 654 -9.73 8.19 4.29
CA CYS A 654 -9.42 7.79 5.69
C CYS A 654 -8.52 6.56 5.73
N ALA A 655 -7.26 6.81 5.38
CA ALA A 655 -6.41 5.70 5.04
C ALA A 655 -6.08 4.99 6.35
N ILE A 656 -5.63 3.75 6.25
CA ILE A 656 -5.54 2.90 7.42
C ILE A 656 -4.76 3.58 8.56
N GLU A 657 -3.76 4.40 8.24
CA GLU A 657 -2.90 5.15 9.15
C GLU A 657 -3.68 6.07 10.09
N ARG A 658 -4.79 6.65 9.62
CA ARG A 658 -5.65 7.55 10.39
C ARG A 658 -6.80 6.82 11.11
N LEU A 659 -7.09 5.58 10.73
CA LEU A 659 -8.12 4.72 11.35
C LEU A 659 -7.54 3.69 12.33
N LEU A 660 -6.22 3.50 12.36
CA LEU A 660 -5.56 2.53 13.23
C LEU A 660 -5.94 2.72 14.71
N PRO A 661 -5.97 3.94 15.30
CA PRO A 661 -6.42 4.10 16.67
C PRO A 661 -7.85 3.60 16.92
N GLN A 662 -8.76 3.83 15.96
CA GLN A 662 -10.15 3.40 16.03
C GLN A 662 -10.26 1.89 15.84
N TYR A 663 -9.43 1.28 14.99
CA TYR A 663 -9.34 -0.18 14.87
C TYR A 663 -8.81 -0.79 16.16
N CYS A 664 -7.76 -0.20 16.75
CA CYS A 664 -7.24 -0.65 18.04
C CYS A 664 -8.31 -0.60 19.12
N PHE A 665 -9.07 0.50 19.20
CA PHE A 665 -10.19 0.61 20.12
C PHE A 665 -11.30 -0.43 19.83
N ARG A 666 -11.69 -0.60 18.56
CA ARG A 666 -12.79 -1.51 18.15
C ARG A 666 -12.50 -2.98 18.46
N TYR A 667 -11.26 -3.40 18.27
CA TYR A 667 -10.81 -4.78 18.43
C TYR A 667 -10.06 -5.04 19.75
N ASP A 668 -9.91 -4.00 20.57
CA ASP A 668 -9.18 -4.03 21.85
C ASP A 668 -7.74 -4.58 21.64
N VAL A 669 -7.04 -3.93 20.71
CA VAL A 669 -5.63 -4.16 20.36
C VAL A 669 -4.81 -3.08 21.05
N GLU A 670 -3.71 -3.46 21.69
CA GLU A 670 -2.97 -2.56 22.59
C GLU A 670 -1.98 -1.63 21.89
N ALA A 671 -1.58 -1.96 20.65
CA ALA A 671 -0.59 -1.20 19.90
C ALA A 671 -0.74 -1.40 18.39
N TYR A 672 -0.15 -0.47 17.63
CA TYR A 672 0.17 -0.69 16.22
C TYR A 672 1.61 -0.24 15.95
N GLU A 673 2.27 -0.90 15.01
CA GLU A 673 3.66 -0.63 14.66
C GLU A 673 3.88 -0.38 13.16
N PHE A 674 4.88 0.46 12.86
CA PHE A 674 5.31 0.76 11.51
C PHE A 674 6.85 0.81 11.39
N TRP A 675 7.37 0.28 10.28
CA TRP A 675 8.78 -0.02 10.09
C TRP A 675 9.70 1.20 9.88
N GLY A 676 9.14 2.42 9.74
CA GLY A 676 9.96 3.62 9.56
C GLY A 676 9.17 4.93 9.55
N ILE A 677 9.56 5.89 10.40
CA ILE A 677 9.04 7.27 10.34
C ILE A 677 9.90 8.21 9.47
N ALA A 678 11.15 7.84 9.21
CA ALA A 678 12.17 8.75 8.68
C ALA A 678 13.05 8.12 7.58
N TRP A 679 12.56 7.10 6.88
CA TRP A 679 13.34 6.42 5.85
C TRP A 679 13.19 7.16 4.51
N LEU A 680 14.14 8.03 4.17
CA LEU A 680 14.09 8.92 3.00
C LEU A 680 15.22 8.65 2.00
N THR A 681 14.89 8.41 0.74
CA THR A 681 15.89 8.26 -0.35
C THR A 681 15.97 9.47 -1.28
N TYR A 682 14.92 10.28 -1.33
CA TYR A 682 14.81 11.53 -2.07
C TYR A 682 14.30 12.64 -1.14
N ASP A 683 14.25 13.88 -1.65
CA ASP A 683 13.64 14.99 -0.92
C ASP A 683 12.11 14.77 -0.82
N PRO A 684 11.55 14.57 0.38
CA PRO A 684 10.11 14.31 0.55
C PRO A 684 9.23 15.53 0.26
N TYR A 685 9.81 16.73 0.08
CA TYR A 685 9.06 17.90 -0.38
C TYR A 685 8.91 17.96 -1.91
N GLU A 686 9.70 17.18 -2.64
CA GLU A 686 9.70 17.15 -4.10
C GLU A 686 9.15 15.84 -4.67
N TYR A 687 9.29 14.73 -3.95
CA TYR A 687 9.00 13.38 -4.45
C TYR A 687 8.09 12.60 -3.50
N GLY A 688 7.01 12.01 -4.03
CA GLY A 688 6.12 11.12 -3.29
C GLY A 688 6.51 9.64 -3.37
N TRP A 689 7.72 9.34 -3.84
CA TRP A 689 8.23 7.97 -3.98
C TRP A 689 9.67 7.86 -3.47
N HIS A 690 10.12 6.63 -3.27
CA HIS A 690 11.50 6.32 -2.89
C HIS A 690 12.26 5.62 -4.03
N SER A 691 13.59 5.56 -3.92
CA SER A 691 14.42 4.81 -4.86
C SER A 691 14.15 3.31 -4.72
N TYR A 692 14.38 2.54 -5.78
CA TYR A 692 14.29 1.09 -5.71
C TYR A 692 15.12 0.51 -4.56
N VAL A 693 14.50 -0.36 -3.77
CA VAL A 693 15.16 -1.08 -2.67
C VAL A 693 15.29 -2.52 -3.08
N ALA A 694 16.51 -3.07 -3.02
CA ALA A 694 16.69 -4.50 -3.10
C ALA A 694 16.31 -5.10 -1.74
N GLN A 695 15.10 -5.65 -1.64
CA GLN A 695 14.68 -6.50 -0.53
C GLN A 695 14.81 -7.95 -1.00
N SER A 696 15.69 -8.69 -0.33
CA SER A 696 16.09 -10.11 -0.53
C SER A 696 16.39 -10.55 -1.96
#